data_AF-A0A1M5UT29-F1
#
_entry.id   AF-A0A1M5UT29-F1
#
_cell.length_a   1.000
_cell.length_b   1.000
_cell.length_c   1.000
_cell.angle_alpha   90.00
_cell.angle_beta   90.00
_cell.angle_gamma   90.00
#
_symmetry.space_group_name_H-M   'P 1'
#
loop_
_entity.id
_entity.type
_entity.pdbx_description
1 polymer ?
#
loop_
_entity_poly.entity_id
_entity_poly.type
_entity_poly.pdbx_seq_one_letter_code
_entity_poly.pdbx_strand_id
1 'polypeptide(L)'
;MRNISKALLIGSALLSMNSLVFAAPKQMENLTRGLVAANVGKGMLVSWRLLGSDDPQTEFNLYRDGTKIASIKGTDGTNYLDAEGKTSSGYQVTAVLNGKESAKSGLSVVLGQTVSNSGKSFPYKTIKLEVPAKQTMPDGEICTYTPNDMSAADLDGDGELELILKWDPSNAHDNSQGGYTGTVFIDAYKLDGTRLWRIDMGKNIRAGAHYTQFQVYDYDGDGKAEMIVKTADGTIDGTGKAIGDKSKDYRNSGGTVLDGPEYLTVFRGVDGAAITTIDFVPSRNINQHVKGVDKKGYWGDNYGNRCERYIAATAYLDGVHPSAIFIRGYYSSSYIVAYDFDGKTLKQRWYHKSEDPGQGFYAQGNHNIVTGDIDGDGYDEIVFGGAALNHDGTLRYSTQLGHGDAGHLSDLDPDLPGLEFFDVHEHTDAKYTDEVRAPDGTIIWGTPQPGKDNGRGMAADIDSTHRGFEVWSSYSGGMHDIKGKSMGSPAVSTNFRIYFDGDLQDELLDGAYVTKFNITKRESETYFDGSKALGATGCNGTKNTPSLVADLFGDWREELVVRNSEDPSVLYIIGTPVTSPYRVYTLMHDPVYRTAIAWQNTAYNQPPHLGYYLPDAVKKLTAPEIQIVGEPIVSVPDETDEYPVIKDGTSALEICKPVDGVGFECQTDNAGFEQDGFYNFDNSIGSYGVWEIYSPQDVKTTLTIRFANGGNSNRNMTLTVNGKSAGTVEFVPGGWTTYTEVTVNVALKAGKNTLKLSSTTSDGGPNVDTFTFGMDGIELYNNQKVPEPTDPENPGTVLAPVPFAAGVNAYNPNTGILRTNLSGYAEVRIYDMRGQIVGSMDAKVPAGQSVLNIDRDLLPKGNYVVKVMLNGKTIAKSSFSLK
;
A
#
# COMPACT_ATOMS: atom_id res chain seq x y z
N MET A 1 -79.75 10.29 19.23
CA MET A 1 -78.66 10.93 20.00
C MET A 1 -77.38 10.15 19.70
N ARG A 2 -76.57 10.65 18.75
CA ARG A 2 -75.23 11.29 18.93
C ARG A 2 -74.05 10.32 19.18
N ASN A 3 -73.20 10.25 18.15
CA ASN A 3 -71.73 10.25 18.12
C ASN A 3 -70.89 8.99 18.49
N ILE A 4 -70.34 8.38 17.43
CA ILE A 4 -68.92 8.05 17.12
C ILE A 4 -67.92 8.11 18.29
N SER A 5 -67.13 7.05 18.49
CA SER A 5 -65.70 7.15 18.83
C SER A 5 -64.93 5.90 18.42
N LYS A 6 -63.75 6.14 17.81
CA LYS A 6 -62.82 5.18 17.21
C LYS A 6 -62.10 4.35 18.28
N ALA A 7 -61.84 3.07 17.98
CA ALA A 7 -60.80 2.30 18.65
C ALA A 7 -59.44 2.71 18.07
N LEU A 8 -58.49 3.09 18.94
CA LEU A 8 -57.11 3.39 18.59
C LEU A 8 -56.23 2.33 19.27
N LEU A 9 -55.57 1.49 18.46
CA LEU A 9 -54.38 0.74 18.86
C LEU A 9 -53.27 1.74 19.16
N ILE A 10 -52.64 1.65 20.33
CA ILE A 10 -51.34 2.28 20.60
C ILE A 10 -50.30 1.16 20.57
N GLY A 11 -49.63 1.05 19.42
CA GLY A 11 -48.39 0.27 19.29
C GLY A 11 -47.27 0.99 20.03
N SER A 12 -46.53 0.24 20.85
CA SER A 12 -45.31 0.72 21.49
C SER A 12 -44.18 0.64 20.46
N ALA A 13 -43.84 1.77 19.83
CA ALA A 13 -42.64 1.89 19.02
C ALA A 13 -41.45 2.13 19.98
N LEU A 14 -40.64 1.10 20.20
CA LEU A 14 -39.28 1.27 20.67
C LEU A 14 -38.49 1.91 19.52
N LEU A 15 -38.24 3.22 19.61
CA LEU A 15 -37.18 3.84 18.81
C LEU A 15 -35.84 3.30 19.34
N SER A 16 -35.22 2.39 18.60
CA SER A 16 -33.79 2.16 18.68
C SER A 16 -33.10 3.44 18.20
N MET A 17 -32.57 4.23 19.14
CA MET A 17 -31.59 5.25 18.80
C MET A 17 -30.33 4.51 18.35
N ASN A 18 -30.21 4.27 17.04
CA ASN A 18 -28.93 3.95 16.42
C ASN A 18 -28.04 5.18 16.64
N SER A 19 -27.18 5.11 17.65
CA SER A 19 -26.03 5.99 17.74
C SER A 19 -25.22 5.72 16.47
N LEU A 20 -25.20 6.67 15.53
CA LEU A 20 -24.24 6.68 14.44
C LEU A 20 -22.86 6.69 15.08
N VAL A 21 -22.22 5.53 15.15
CA VAL A 21 -20.79 5.43 15.39
C VAL A 21 -20.17 5.83 14.06
N PHE A 22 -19.65 7.05 13.96
CA PHE A 22 -18.78 7.40 12.84
C PHE A 22 -17.50 6.59 13.03
N ALA A 23 -17.31 5.53 12.23
CA ALA A 23 -16.03 4.86 12.14
C ALA A 23 -14.98 5.89 11.67
N ALA A 24 -13.76 5.81 12.22
CA ALA A 24 -12.67 6.64 11.75
C ALA A 24 -12.25 6.17 10.34
N PRO A 25 -11.74 7.07 9.48
CA PRO A 25 -11.36 6.72 8.12
C PRO A 25 -10.25 5.66 8.07
N LYS A 26 -10.30 4.74 7.09
CA LYS A 26 -9.29 3.67 6.91
C LYS A 26 -7.95 4.26 6.50
N GLN A 27 -6.88 3.80 7.13
CA GLN A 27 -5.51 4.11 6.71
C GLN A 27 -5.32 3.76 5.22
N MET A 28 -4.59 4.59 4.48
CA MET A 28 -4.19 4.33 3.10
C MET A 28 -2.82 4.93 2.82
N GLU A 29 -2.13 4.34 1.85
CA GLU A 29 -0.81 4.77 1.42
C GLU A 29 -0.84 6.23 0.94
N ASN A 30 0.19 6.99 1.33
CA ASN A 30 0.45 8.24 0.65
C ASN A 30 1.05 7.89 -0.72
N LEU A 31 0.46 8.38 -1.80
CA LEU A 31 0.88 8.07 -3.15
C LEU A 31 1.25 9.35 -3.90
N THR A 32 2.29 9.27 -4.74
CA THR A 32 2.57 10.35 -5.70
C THR A 32 1.42 10.45 -6.71
N ARG A 33 1.50 11.42 -7.61
CA ARG A 33 0.65 11.48 -8.80
C ARG A 33 0.77 10.27 -9.72
N GLY A 34 1.74 9.37 -9.51
CA GLY A 34 1.96 8.21 -10.38
C GLY A 34 2.07 8.63 -11.84
N LEU A 35 2.69 9.78 -12.13
CA LEU A 35 2.61 10.37 -13.47
C LEU A 35 3.34 9.47 -14.45
N VAL A 36 2.61 8.92 -15.42
CA VAL A 36 3.16 8.05 -16.46
C VAL A 36 3.07 8.72 -17.81
N ALA A 37 4.11 8.53 -18.64
CA ALA A 37 4.07 8.81 -20.06
C ALA A 37 4.23 7.51 -20.84
N ALA A 38 3.21 7.15 -21.61
CA ALA A 38 3.09 5.89 -22.31
C ALA A 38 3.09 6.08 -23.83
N ASN A 39 4.02 5.41 -24.53
CA ASN A 39 4.15 5.54 -25.98
C ASN A 39 3.08 4.70 -26.70
N VAL A 40 2.07 5.37 -27.23
CA VAL A 40 0.94 4.72 -27.93
C VAL A 40 1.08 4.80 -29.45
N GLY A 41 2.30 4.97 -29.96
CA GLY A 41 2.64 4.98 -31.40
C GLY A 41 2.25 6.25 -32.17
N LYS A 42 1.28 7.02 -31.65
CA LYS A 42 0.81 8.31 -32.21
C LYS A 42 1.11 9.52 -31.32
N GLY A 43 2.01 9.36 -30.35
CA GLY A 43 2.31 10.32 -29.30
C GLY A 43 2.46 9.64 -27.94
N MET A 44 2.56 10.46 -26.89
CA MET A 44 2.60 9.99 -25.51
C MET A 44 1.21 10.16 -24.87
N LEU A 45 0.60 9.06 -24.45
CA LEU A 45 -0.52 9.09 -23.54
C LEU A 45 0.03 9.35 -22.14
N VAL A 46 -0.32 10.50 -21.56
CA VAL A 46 0.10 10.90 -20.23
C VAL A 46 -1.08 10.75 -19.28
N SER A 47 -0.94 10.02 -18.18
CA SER A 47 -2.00 9.85 -17.17
C SER A 47 -1.43 9.94 -15.76
N TRP A 48 -2.29 10.24 -14.79
CA TRP A 48 -1.92 10.42 -13.37
C TRP A 48 -3.10 10.15 -12.44
N ARG A 49 -2.77 9.91 -11.17
CA ARG A 49 -3.74 9.57 -10.14
C ARG A 49 -4.57 10.79 -9.79
N LEU A 50 -5.89 10.60 -9.75
CA LEU A 50 -6.72 11.36 -8.82
C LEU A 50 -6.59 10.71 -7.46
N LEU A 51 -5.97 11.40 -6.51
CA LEU A 51 -5.69 10.86 -5.18
C LEU A 51 -6.95 10.95 -4.33
N GLY A 52 -7.20 9.97 -3.47
CA GLY A 52 -8.36 9.99 -2.56
C GLY A 52 -8.38 11.20 -1.59
N SER A 53 -7.24 11.87 -1.41
CA SER A 53 -7.13 13.12 -0.65
C SER A 53 -7.51 14.38 -1.46
N ASP A 54 -7.69 14.26 -2.77
CA ASP A 54 -8.08 15.39 -3.62
C ASP A 54 -9.59 15.67 -3.50
N ASP A 55 -9.96 16.93 -3.73
CA ASP A 55 -11.35 17.26 -4.00
C ASP A 55 -11.79 16.58 -5.33
N PRO A 56 -13.02 16.03 -5.43
CA PRO A 56 -13.51 15.41 -6.66
C PRO A 56 -13.38 16.30 -7.90
N GLN A 57 -13.46 17.63 -7.75
CA GLN A 57 -13.38 18.61 -8.83
C GLN A 57 -11.99 19.20 -9.04
N THR A 58 -10.95 18.66 -8.41
CA THR A 58 -9.56 19.13 -8.58
C THR A 58 -9.17 19.19 -10.06
N GLU A 59 -8.84 20.39 -10.54
CA GLU A 59 -8.37 20.59 -11.91
C GLU A 59 -6.86 20.28 -11.99
N PHE A 60 -6.34 20.08 -13.21
CA PHE A 60 -4.91 19.82 -13.40
C PHE A 60 -4.32 20.61 -14.54
N ASN A 61 -3.07 21.02 -14.40
CA ASN A 61 -2.29 21.55 -15.51
C ASN A 61 -1.15 20.59 -15.85
N LEU A 62 -1.01 20.28 -17.14
CA LEU A 62 0.02 19.40 -17.66
C LEU A 62 1.10 20.21 -18.37
N TYR A 63 2.34 19.88 -18.07
CA TYR A 63 3.53 20.50 -18.61
C TYR A 63 4.38 19.45 -19.33
N ARG A 64 4.96 19.84 -20.47
CA ARG A 64 6.02 19.13 -21.18
C ARG A 64 7.24 20.02 -21.25
N ASP A 65 8.39 19.53 -20.79
CA ASP A 65 9.68 20.24 -20.83
C ASP A 65 9.57 21.69 -20.29
N GLY A 66 8.83 21.85 -19.19
CA GLY A 66 8.57 23.15 -18.54
C GLY A 66 7.47 24.02 -19.16
N THR A 67 6.95 23.65 -20.34
CA THR A 67 5.87 24.39 -21.03
C THR A 67 4.51 23.77 -20.74
N LYS A 68 3.53 24.58 -20.34
CA LYS A 68 2.15 24.11 -20.16
C LYS A 68 1.55 23.71 -21.51
N ILE A 69 1.10 22.47 -21.64
CA ILE A 69 0.52 21.93 -22.88
C ILE A 69 -0.99 21.67 -22.76
N ALA A 70 -1.52 21.48 -21.54
CA ALA A 70 -2.95 21.26 -21.34
C ALA A 70 -3.43 21.77 -19.97
N SER A 71 -4.73 22.05 -19.88
CA SER A 71 -5.47 22.20 -18.62
C SER A 71 -6.63 21.21 -18.65
N ILE A 72 -6.75 20.38 -17.62
CA ILE A 72 -7.73 19.30 -17.49
C ILE A 72 -8.75 19.75 -16.45
N LYS A 73 -10.03 19.74 -16.81
CA LYS A 73 -11.09 20.21 -15.92
C LYS A 73 -11.41 19.15 -14.87
N GLY A 74 -12.04 19.56 -13.78
CA GLY A 74 -12.51 18.67 -12.72
C GLY A 74 -13.60 17.67 -13.16
N THR A 75 -14.08 17.77 -14.41
CA THR A 75 -15.03 16.86 -15.04
C THR A 75 -14.39 15.89 -16.04
N ASP A 76 -13.12 16.10 -16.36
CA ASP A 76 -12.41 15.30 -17.35
C ASP A 76 -11.59 14.19 -16.64
N GLY A 77 -11.35 13.08 -17.35
CA GLY A 77 -10.45 12.02 -16.89
C GLY A 77 -9.02 12.53 -16.69
N THR A 78 -8.24 11.89 -15.82
CA THR A 78 -6.86 12.27 -15.48
C THR A 78 -5.85 11.70 -16.48
N ASN A 79 -6.13 11.91 -17.78
CA ASN A 79 -5.25 11.53 -18.88
C ASN A 79 -5.28 12.56 -20.03
N TYR A 80 -4.24 12.56 -20.85
CA TYR A 80 -4.08 13.43 -21.99
C TYR A 80 -3.18 12.80 -23.05
N LEU A 81 -3.61 12.78 -24.31
CA LEU A 81 -2.78 12.33 -25.42
C LEU A 81 -1.99 13.51 -26.01
N ASP A 82 -0.69 13.55 -25.73
CA ASP A 82 0.23 14.49 -26.37
C ASP A 82 0.77 13.90 -27.68
N ALA A 83 0.19 14.33 -28.80
CA ALA A 83 0.58 13.90 -30.14
C ALA A 83 2.01 14.36 -30.54
N GLU A 84 2.55 15.40 -29.92
CA GLU A 84 3.91 15.90 -30.18
C GLU A 84 4.94 15.32 -29.20
N GLY A 85 4.47 14.63 -28.16
CA GLY A 85 5.28 14.02 -27.12
C GLY A 85 6.24 12.96 -27.64
N LYS A 86 7.40 12.84 -27.00
CA LYS A 86 8.41 11.82 -27.29
C LYS A 86 8.76 11.04 -26.03
N THR A 87 9.38 9.87 -26.19
CA THR A 87 9.90 9.08 -25.06
C THR A 87 11.00 9.79 -24.27
N SER A 88 11.62 10.83 -24.85
CA SER A 88 12.60 11.70 -24.19
C SER A 88 12.00 12.96 -23.56
N SER A 89 10.69 13.20 -23.71
CA SER A 89 10.03 14.38 -23.14
C SER A 89 9.87 14.23 -21.63
N GLY A 90 10.20 15.27 -20.87
CA GLY A 90 9.87 15.36 -19.46
C GLY A 90 8.44 15.86 -19.28
N TYR A 91 7.66 15.20 -18.44
CA TYR A 91 6.31 15.65 -18.08
C TYR A 91 6.22 16.01 -16.61
N GLN A 92 5.37 17.00 -16.33
CA GLN A 92 5.00 17.37 -14.97
C GLN A 92 3.50 17.67 -14.91
N VAL A 93 2.85 17.26 -13.84
CA VAL A 93 1.44 17.59 -13.56
C VAL A 93 1.34 18.37 -12.26
N THR A 94 0.39 19.30 -12.19
CA THR A 94 0.07 20.01 -10.94
C THR A 94 -1.43 20.07 -10.76
N ALA A 95 -1.88 19.84 -9.52
CA ALA A 95 -3.25 20.06 -9.10
C ALA A 95 -3.52 21.57 -9.00
N VAL A 96 -4.71 21.99 -9.43
CA VAL A 96 -5.17 23.37 -9.36
C VAL A 96 -6.29 23.44 -8.33
N LEU A 97 -6.01 24.10 -7.22
CA LEU A 97 -6.94 24.28 -6.10
C LEU A 97 -7.31 25.76 -5.99
N ASN A 98 -8.60 26.08 -6.09
CA ASN A 98 -9.10 27.46 -6.05
C ASN A 98 -8.38 28.41 -7.04
N GLY A 99 -8.05 27.90 -8.23
CA GLY A 99 -7.36 28.65 -9.28
C GLY A 99 -5.84 28.80 -9.07
N LYS A 100 -5.25 28.15 -8.07
CA LYS A 100 -3.80 28.14 -7.82
C LYS A 100 -3.19 26.77 -8.09
N GLU A 101 -2.04 26.75 -8.75
CA GLU A 101 -1.26 25.51 -8.93
C GLU A 101 -0.56 25.09 -7.64
N SER A 102 -0.61 23.80 -7.36
CA SER A 102 0.18 23.13 -6.33
C SER A 102 1.60 22.85 -6.84
N ALA A 103 2.42 22.18 -6.04
CA ALA A 103 3.71 21.69 -6.49
C ALA A 103 3.57 20.81 -7.74
N LYS A 104 4.54 20.90 -8.64
CA LYS A 104 4.60 20.05 -9.83
C LYS A 104 5.14 18.67 -9.44
N SER A 105 4.40 17.63 -9.79
CA SER A 105 4.85 16.23 -9.71
C SER A 105 5.45 15.82 -11.05
N GLY A 106 6.65 15.24 -11.02
CA GLY A 106 7.34 14.71 -12.19
C GLY A 106 6.89 13.30 -12.58
N LEU A 107 7.49 12.76 -13.64
CA LEU A 107 7.27 11.38 -14.08
C LEU A 107 7.72 10.37 -13.03
N SER A 108 6.84 9.43 -12.72
CA SER A 108 7.12 8.22 -11.97
C SER A 108 7.72 7.15 -12.88
N VAL A 109 7.15 6.98 -14.08
CA VAL A 109 7.54 5.93 -15.01
C VAL A 109 7.28 6.33 -16.46
N VAL A 110 8.07 5.76 -17.38
CA VAL A 110 7.89 5.90 -18.83
C VAL A 110 7.69 4.51 -19.43
N LEU A 111 6.51 4.26 -20.00
CA LEU A 111 6.23 3.08 -20.84
C LEU A 111 6.65 3.40 -22.27
N GLY A 112 7.96 3.47 -22.49
CA GLY A 112 8.55 3.99 -23.73
C GLY A 112 8.50 3.03 -24.92
N GLN A 113 8.31 1.73 -24.67
CA GLN A 113 8.23 0.72 -25.71
C GLN A 113 6.78 0.56 -26.19
N THR A 114 6.60 0.15 -27.44
CA THR A 114 5.27 0.00 -28.04
C THR A 114 5.21 -1.26 -28.88
N VAL A 115 4.08 -1.96 -28.85
CA VAL A 115 3.80 -3.09 -29.73
C VAL A 115 2.44 -2.92 -30.41
N SER A 116 2.40 -3.16 -31.72
CA SER A 116 1.15 -3.14 -32.47
C SER A 116 0.43 -4.48 -32.34
N ASN A 117 -0.79 -4.48 -31.82
CA ASN A 117 -1.61 -5.68 -31.66
C ASN A 117 -3.09 -5.30 -31.79
N SER A 118 -3.89 -6.14 -32.45
CA SER A 118 -5.35 -5.94 -32.60
C SER A 118 -5.77 -4.52 -33.04
N GLY A 119 -4.99 -3.91 -33.94
CA GLY A 119 -5.24 -2.56 -34.47
C GLY A 119 -4.91 -1.39 -33.53
N LYS A 120 -4.29 -1.66 -32.36
CA LYS A 120 -3.85 -0.67 -31.38
C LYS A 120 -2.33 -0.75 -31.16
N SER A 121 -1.78 0.27 -30.53
CA SER A 121 -0.37 0.37 -30.17
C SER A 121 -0.26 0.37 -28.65
N PHE A 122 0.04 -0.79 -28.08
CA PHE A 122 0.11 -1.00 -26.64
C PHE A 122 1.46 -0.53 -26.09
N PRO A 123 1.47 0.41 -25.14
CA PRO A 123 2.68 0.83 -24.45
C PRO A 123 3.09 -0.22 -23.42
N TYR A 124 4.39 -0.43 -23.28
CA TYR A 124 4.93 -1.30 -22.24
C TYR A 124 6.31 -0.86 -21.78
N LYS A 125 6.73 -1.41 -20.64
CA LYS A 125 8.09 -1.33 -20.12
C LYS A 125 8.59 -2.74 -19.81
N THR A 126 9.84 -2.98 -20.16
CA THR A 126 10.55 -4.20 -19.76
C THR A 126 11.27 -3.94 -18.44
N ILE A 127 11.02 -4.78 -17.44
CA ILE A 127 11.81 -4.88 -16.22
C ILE A 127 12.79 -6.04 -16.40
N LYS A 128 14.07 -5.77 -16.15
CA LYS A 128 15.11 -6.79 -16.14
C LYS A 128 15.27 -7.34 -14.74
N LEU A 129 15.17 -8.66 -14.63
CA LEU A 129 15.19 -9.38 -13.37
C LEU A 129 16.50 -10.13 -13.18
N GLU A 130 16.94 -10.24 -11.92
CA GLU A 130 18.09 -11.04 -11.55
C GLU A 130 17.68 -12.48 -11.25
N VAL A 131 17.69 -13.34 -12.27
CA VAL A 131 17.25 -14.74 -12.15
C VAL A 131 18.07 -15.50 -11.08
N PRO A 132 17.42 -16.15 -10.09
CA PRO A 132 18.12 -16.99 -9.13
C PRO A 132 18.89 -18.13 -9.81
N ALA A 133 20.04 -18.49 -9.22
CA ALA A 133 20.85 -19.58 -9.72
C ALA A 133 20.09 -20.92 -9.61
N LYS A 134 20.25 -21.79 -10.62
CA LYS A 134 19.71 -23.16 -10.58
C LYS A 134 20.19 -23.92 -9.34
N GLN A 135 19.33 -24.76 -8.77
CA GLN A 135 19.67 -25.61 -7.61
C GLN A 135 19.61 -27.09 -7.99
N THR A 136 20.42 -27.90 -7.32
CA THR A 136 20.36 -29.37 -7.40
C THR A 136 19.74 -29.92 -6.13
N MET A 137 18.67 -30.69 -6.27
CA MET A 137 17.94 -31.31 -5.17
C MET A 137 18.68 -32.55 -4.63
N PRO A 138 18.34 -33.03 -3.42
CA PRO A 138 18.98 -34.21 -2.83
C PRO A 138 18.87 -35.49 -3.66
N ASP A 139 17.86 -35.61 -4.53
CA ASP A 139 17.67 -36.72 -5.46
C ASP A 139 18.39 -36.53 -6.81
N GLY A 140 19.11 -35.42 -6.98
CA GLY A 140 19.86 -35.08 -8.19
C GLY A 140 19.06 -34.30 -9.24
N GLU A 141 17.77 -34.03 -9.02
CA GLU A 141 16.99 -33.17 -9.92
C GLU A 141 17.59 -31.75 -9.93
N ILE A 142 17.61 -31.10 -11.11
CA ILE A 142 18.04 -29.71 -11.24
C ILE A 142 16.81 -28.86 -11.49
N CYS A 143 16.58 -27.85 -10.65
CA CYS A 143 15.51 -26.87 -10.85
C CYS A 143 16.07 -25.52 -11.33
N THR A 144 15.31 -24.86 -12.19
CA THR A 144 15.53 -23.47 -12.65
C THR A 144 14.39 -22.58 -12.15
N TYR A 145 14.47 -21.26 -12.39
CA TYR A 145 13.53 -20.30 -11.83
C TYR A 145 12.80 -19.48 -12.89
N THR A 146 11.52 -19.20 -12.63
CA THR A 146 10.68 -18.30 -13.44
C THR A 146 10.00 -17.28 -12.53
N PRO A 147 9.84 -16.02 -12.97
CA PRO A 147 9.01 -15.06 -12.24
C PRO A 147 7.59 -15.61 -12.10
N ASN A 148 6.94 -15.39 -10.97
CA ASN A 148 5.64 -15.97 -10.67
C ASN A 148 4.69 -14.89 -10.09
N ASP A 149 3.94 -15.21 -9.04
CA ASP A 149 3.01 -14.30 -8.39
C ASP A 149 3.73 -13.07 -7.81
N MET A 150 3.03 -11.93 -7.82
CA MET A 150 3.53 -10.67 -7.30
C MET A 150 2.51 -9.96 -6.41
N SER A 151 2.99 -8.99 -5.64
CA SER A 151 2.19 -7.96 -4.98
C SER A 151 2.86 -6.59 -5.20
N ALA A 152 2.21 -5.51 -4.78
CA ALA A 152 2.73 -4.15 -4.88
C ALA A 152 2.39 -3.32 -3.64
N ALA A 153 3.37 -2.55 -3.16
CA ALA A 153 3.25 -1.65 -2.03
C ALA A 153 4.43 -0.65 -2.05
N ASP A 154 4.27 0.52 -1.41
CA ASP A 154 5.38 1.47 -1.19
C ASP A 154 6.26 0.99 -0.03
N LEU A 155 7.47 0.51 -0.31
CA LEU A 155 8.36 -0.09 0.67
C LEU A 155 9.28 0.92 1.36
N ASP A 156 9.44 2.13 0.81
CA ASP A 156 10.38 3.12 1.31
C ASP A 156 9.80 4.49 1.67
N GLY A 157 8.53 4.70 1.40
CA GLY A 157 7.73 5.88 1.74
C GLY A 157 7.86 7.01 0.72
N ASP A 158 8.29 6.71 -0.51
CA ASP A 158 8.45 7.70 -1.58
C ASP A 158 7.18 7.94 -2.41
N GLY A 159 6.13 7.13 -2.19
CA GLY A 159 4.84 7.22 -2.84
C GLY A 159 4.70 6.49 -4.16
N GLU A 160 5.75 5.80 -4.58
CA GLU A 160 5.75 4.89 -5.71
C GLU A 160 5.66 3.46 -5.20
N LEU A 161 4.94 2.62 -5.92
CA LEU A 161 4.81 1.22 -5.54
C LEU A 161 6.00 0.42 -6.04
N GLU A 162 6.65 -0.32 -5.15
CA GLU A 162 7.57 -1.39 -5.53
C GLU A 162 6.80 -2.65 -5.93
N LEU A 163 7.50 -3.51 -6.67
CA LEU A 163 7.04 -4.81 -7.10
C LEU A 163 7.68 -5.91 -6.25
N ILE A 164 6.86 -6.70 -5.56
CA ILE A 164 7.32 -7.81 -4.72
C ILE A 164 7.07 -9.10 -5.50
N LEU A 165 8.15 -9.80 -5.88
CA LEU A 165 8.13 -10.92 -6.81
C LEU A 165 8.48 -12.24 -6.12
N LYS A 166 7.57 -13.21 -6.19
CA LYS A 166 7.89 -14.62 -5.89
C LYS A 166 8.54 -15.28 -7.11
N TRP A 167 9.67 -15.95 -6.89
CA TRP A 167 10.28 -16.86 -7.86
C TRP A 167 9.83 -18.28 -7.60
N ASP A 168 9.29 -18.91 -8.64
CA ASP A 168 8.87 -20.31 -8.57
C ASP A 168 9.92 -21.22 -9.22
N PRO A 169 10.41 -22.25 -8.50
CA PRO A 169 11.29 -23.25 -9.08
C PRO A 169 10.52 -24.17 -10.03
N SER A 170 11.17 -24.64 -11.09
CA SER A 170 10.57 -25.50 -12.12
C SER A 170 10.03 -26.85 -11.62
N ASN A 171 10.36 -27.23 -10.39
CA ASN A 171 9.88 -28.43 -9.71
C ASN A 171 9.01 -28.09 -8.48
N ALA A 172 8.34 -26.94 -8.46
CA ALA A 172 7.29 -26.65 -7.50
C ALA A 172 6.15 -27.67 -7.60
N HIS A 173 5.46 -27.92 -6.47
CA HIS A 173 4.49 -29.00 -6.36
C HIS A 173 3.14 -28.52 -5.83
N ASP A 174 2.05 -29.07 -6.36
CA ASP A 174 0.80 -29.09 -5.60
C ASP A 174 0.96 -30.01 -4.37
N ASN A 175 0.19 -29.75 -3.32
CA ASN A 175 0.21 -30.52 -2.08
C ASN A 175 -0.09 -32.02 -2.27
N SER A 176 -0.80 -32.40 -3.33
CA SER A 176 -1.06 -33.81 -3.67
C SER A 176 0.17 -34.55 -4.20
N GLN A 177 1.25 -33.84 -4.55
CA GLN A 177 2.43 -34.39 -5.20
C GLN A 177 3.61 -34.50 -4.21
N GLY A 178 4.33 -35.62 -4.26
CA GLY A 178 5.64 -35.76 -3.61
C GLY A 178 6.77 -35.26 -4.52
N GLY A 179 7.95 -35.05 -3.94
CA GLY A 179 9.15 -34.55 -4.63
C GLY A 179 9.79 -33.38 -3.88
N TYR A 180 11.11 -33.25 -3.98
CA TYR A 180 11.83 -32.09 -3.47
C TYR A 180 11.53 -30.88 -4.34
N THR A 181 11.43 -29.71 -3.73
CA THR A 181 11.32 -28.45 -4.47
C THR A 181 12.58 -27.63 -4.31
N GLY A 182 12.91 -26.83 -5.32
CA GLY A 182 13.81 -25.70 -5.17
C GLY A 182 13.35 -24.74 -4.08
N THR A 183 14.27 -23.86 -3.69
CA THR A 183 14.01 -22.78 -2.74
C THR A 183 13.04 -21.76 -3.34
N VAL A 184 12.05 -21.30 -2.59
CA VAL A 184 11.28 -20.11 -2.95
C VAL A 184 12.12 -18.87 -2.67
N PHE A 185 12.22 -17.94 -3.63
CA PHE A 185 12.82 -16.63 -3.40
C PHE A 185 11.74 -15.55 -3.52
N ILE A 186 11.83 -14.53 -2.68
CA ILE A 186 11.00 -13.32 -2.79
C ILE A 186 11.92 -12.12 -2.97
N ASP A 187 11.74 -11.36 -4.04
CA ASP A 187 12.50 -10.14 -4.32
C ASP A 187 11.60 -8.91 -4.20
N ALA A 188 12.20 -7.75 -3.91
CA ALA A 188 11.58 -6.45 -4.17
C ALA A 188 12.31 -5.70 -5.28
N TYR A 189 11.57 -5.11 -6.20
CA TYR A 189 12.08 -4.30 -7.30
C TYR A 189 11.39 -2.93 -7.35
N LYS A 190 12.16 -1.86 -7.56
CA LYS A 190 11.61 -0.59 -8.03
C LYS A 190 11.17 -0.73 -9.50
N LEU A 191 10.28 0.16 -9.94
CA LEU A 191 9.78 0.19 -11.32
C LEU A 191 10.87 0.43 -12.38
N ASP A 192 12.05 0.89 -12.01
CA ASP A 192 13.19 1.02 -12.93
C ASP A 192 13.99 -0.28 -13.13
N GLY A 193 13.69 -1.33 -12.36
CA GLY A 193 14.37 -2.62 -12.37
C GLY A 193 15.47 -2.77 -11.32
N THR A 194 15.66 -1.79 -10.44
CA THR A 194 16.56 -1.93 -9.28
C THR A 194 16.01 -2.95 -8.30
N ARG A 195 16.73 -4.07 -8.09
CA ARG A 195 16.40 -5.00 -7.00
C ARG A 195 16.84 -4.42 -5.67
N LEU A 196 15.91 -4.19 -4.75
CA LEU A 196 16.20 -3.71 -3.40
C LEU A 196 16.81 -4.83 -2.54
N TRP A 197 16.18 -6.00 -2.53
CA TRP A 197 16.62 -7.16 -1.74
C TRP A 197 16.06 -8.47 -2.28
N ARG A 198 16.56 -9.58 -1.71
CA ARG A 198 16.08 -10.95 -1.92
C ARG A 198 15.98 -11.68 -0.58
N ILE A 199 14.84 -12.28 -0.30
CA ILE A 199 14.64 -13.25 0.77
C ILE A 199 14.73 -14.66 0.19
N ASP A 200 15.56 -15.50 0.80
CA ASP A 200 15.68 -16.93 0.52
C ASP A 200 14.83 -17.67 1.56
N MET A 201 13.70 -18.26 1.16
CA MET A 201 12.78 -18.91 2.10
C MET A 201 13.38 -20.17 2.73
N GLY A 202 14.48 -20.68 2.20
CA GLY A 202 15.19 -21.85 2.68
C GLY A 202 14.48 -23.15 2.33
N LYS A 203 15.21 -24.26 2.55
CA LYS A 203 14.76 -25.61 2.21
C LYS A 203 13.54 -26.12 2.99
N ASN A 204 13.22 -25.48 4.12
CA ASN A 204 12.14 -25.91 5.01
C ASN A 204 10.80 -25.25 4.67
N ILE A 205 10.76 -24.44 3.62
CA ILE A 205 9.54 -23.95 2.98
C ILE A 205 9.44 -24.59 1.60
N ARG A 206 8.39 -25.38 1.38
CA ARG A 206 8.15 -26.07 0.11
C ARG A 206 7.58 -25.11 -0.92
N ALA A 207 7.97 -25.25 -2.18
CA ALA A 207 7.46 -24.42 -3.27
C ALA A 207 6.18 -24.99 -3.89
N GLY A 208 5.25 -24.09 -4.21
CA GLY A 208 3.95 -24.39 -4.80
C GLY A 208 2.91 -23.35 -4.40
N ALA A 209 1.80 -23.32 -5.14
CA ALA A 209 0.75 -22.31 -4.98
C ALA A 209 0.22 -22.20 -3.54
N HIS A 210 0.09 -23.32 -2.83
CA HIS A 210 -0.62 -23.36 -1.54
C HIS A 210 0.27 -23.18 -0.31
N TYR A 211 1.58 -22.96 -0.48
CA TYR A 211 2.53 -22.84 0.65
C TYR A 211 2.80 -21.40 1.07
N THR A 212 3.52 -20.63 0.25
CA THR A 212 3.99 -19.30 0.60
C THR A 212 2.96 -18.26 0.17
N GLN A 213 2.22 -17.74 1.14
CA GLN A 213 1.27 -16.64 0.97
C GLN A 213 1.87 -15.41 1.65
N PHE A 214 2.35 -14.44 0.87
CA PHE A 214 3.04 -13.26 1.40
C PHE A 214 2.11 -12.06 1.34
N GLN A 215 1.99 -11.32 2.43
CA GLN A 215 1.15 -10.12 2.49
C GLN A 215 2.03 -8.90 2.61
N VAL A 216 1.84 -7.92 1.73
CA VAL A 216 2.64 -6.69 1.67
C VAL A 216 1.74 -5.48 1.89
N TYR A 217 1.96 -4.77 2.99
CA TYR A 217 1.15 -3.65 3.43
C TYR A 217 1.89 -2.84 4.50
N ASP A 218 1.58 -1.56 4.64
CA ASP A 218 1.99 -0.76 5.80
C ASP A 218 1.13 -1.15 7.01
N TYR A 219 1.63 -2.02 7.86
CA TYR A 219 0.85 -2.58 8.97
C TYR A 219 0.88 -1.73 10.23
N ASP A 220 1.90 -0.88 10.40
CA ASP A 220 2.05 -0.05 11.61
C ASP A 220 1.69 1.43 11.42
N GLY A 221 1.46 1.85 10.18
CA GLY A 221 1.04 3.19 9.80
C GLY A 221 2.18 4.20 9.71
N ASP A 222 3.43 3.76 9.55
CA ASP A 222 4.58 4.66 9.43
C ASP A 222 4.77 5.25 8.02
N GLY A 223 3.96 4.80 7.05
CA GLY A 223 4.03 5.19 5.64
C GLY A 223 4.89 4.28 4.77
N LYS A 224 5.34 3.14 5.29
CA LYS A 224 6.16 2.16 4.55
C LYS A 224 5.62 0.77 4.76
N ALA A 225 5.56 0.00 3.69
CA ALA A 225 5.02 -1.34 3.76
C ALA A 225 6.03 -2.36 4.30
N GLU A 226 5.54 -3.28 5.14
CA GLU A 226 6.22 -4.51 5.49
C GLU A 226 5.72 -5.68 4.66
N MET A 227 6.47 -6.78 4.69
CA MET A 227 5.98 -8.08 4.25
C MET A 227 5.83 -9.04 5.42
N ILE A 228 4.64 -9.63 5.60
CA ILE A 228 4.39 -10.70 6.58
C ILE A 228 4.21 -12.02 5.84
N VAL A 229 4.97 -13.05 6.22
CA VAL A 229 4.94 -14.37 5.56
C VAL A 229 5.38 -15.51 6.47
N LYS A 230 4.86 -16.71 6.22
CA LYS A 230 5.29 -17.95 6.88
C LYS A 230 6.75 -18.27 6.52
N THR A 231 7.57 -18.54 7.53
CA THR A 231 9.00 -18.82 7.41
C THR A 231 9.38 -20.06 8.24
N ALA A 232 10.63 -20.50 8.14
CA ALA A 232 11.12 -21.66 8.85
C ALA A 232 12.60 -21.51 9.23
N ASP A 233 13.14 -22.48 9.96
CA ASP A 233 14.59 -22.58 10.19
C ASP A 233 15.34 -22.52 8.86
N GLY A 234 16.29 -21.60 8.75
CA GLY A 234 17.13 -21.45 7.57
C GLY A 234 16.58 -20.55 6.46
N THR A 235 15.43 -19.89 6.67
CA THR A 235 15.08 -18.71 5.87
C THR A 235 16.14 -17.63 6.07
N ILE A 236 16.63 -17.01 4.99
CA ILE A 236 17.61 -15.92 5.02
C ILE A 236 16.92 -14.62 4.59
N ASP A 237 16.98 -13.61 5.44
CA ASP A 237 16.39 -12.30 5.19
C ASP A 237 17.18 -11.48 4.15
N GLY A 238 16.66 -10.32 3.76
CA GLY A 238 17.25 -9.45 2.76
C GLY A 238 18.65 -8.91 3.12
N THR A 239 19.04 -9.00 4.39
CA THR A 239 20.38 -8.60 4.89
C THR A 239 21.36 -9.77 4.99
N GLY A 240 20.92 -10.99 4.67
CA GLY A 240 21.73 -12.21 4.77
C GLY A 240 21.66 -12.90 6.13
N LYS A 241 20.77 -12.47 7.04
CA LYS A 241 20.62 -13.05 8.37
C LYS A 241 19.64 -14.23 8.34
N ALA A 242 20.05 -15.34 8.95
CA ALA A 242 19.19 -16.52 9.07
C ALA A 242 18.15 -16.36 10.19
N ILE A 243 16.92 -16.80 9.91
CA ILE A 243 15.87 -17.05 10.88
C ILE A 243 16.01 -18.48 11.39
N GLY A 244 15.99 -18.66 12.71
CA GLY A 244 16.15 -19.97 13.34
C GLY A 244 17.51 -20.62 13.07
N ASP A 245 17.53 -21.95 12.97
CA ASP A 245 18.78 -22.72 12.77
C ASP A 245 18.96 -23.15 11.30
N LYS A 246 19.82 -22.43 10.56
CA LYS A 246 20.14 -22.71 9.15
C LYS A 246 20.70 -24.11 8.87
N SER A 247 21.16 -24.84 9.88
CA SER A 247 21.69 -26.20 9.71
C SER A 247 20.60 -27.26 9.58
N LYS A 248 19.36 -26.94 9.96
CA LYS A 248 18.25 -27.89 9.98
C LYS A 248 17.69 -28.18 8.60
N ASP A 249 17.33 -29.44 8.40
CA ASP A 249 16.66 -29.95 7.20
C ASP A 249 15.54 -30.88 7.64
N TYR A 250 14.31 -30.40 7.54
CA TYR A 250 13.10 -31.12 7.94
C TYR A 250 12.37 -31.73 6.74
N ARG A 251 12.97 -31.67 5.54
CA ARG A 251 12.45 -32.36 4.36
C ARG A 251 12.59 -33.87 4.56
N ASN A 252 11.50 -34.59 4.42
CA ASN A 252 11.56 -36.05 4.41
C ASN A 252 12.03 -36.58 3.04
N SER A 253 12.14 -37.90 2.91
CA SER A 253 12.56 -38.54 1.65
C SER A 253 11.60 -38.32 0.47
N GLY A 254 10.36 -37.88 0.74
CA GLY A 254 9.38 -37.48 -0.27
C GLY A 254 9.40 -35.98 -0.56
N GLY A 255 10.35 -35.22 -0.03
CA GLY A 255 10.51 -33.78 -0.25
C GLY A 255 9.46 -32.90 0.42
N THR A 256 8.59 -33.46 1.28
CA THR A 256 7.65 -32.68 2.10
C THR A 256 8.24 -32.32 3.45
N VAL A 257 7.78 -31.21 4.03
CA VAL A 257 8.20 -30.72 5.35
C VAL A 257 7.05 -30.89 6.32
N LEU A 258 7.07 -31.99 7.08
CA LEU A 258 6.01 -32.35 8.03
C LEU A 258 6.50 -32.44 9.48
N ASP A 259 7.73 -32.02 9.73
CA ASP A 259 8.31 -31.85 11.06
C ASP A 259 9.00 -30.47 11.16
N GLY A 260 9.54 -30.14 12.33
CA GLY A 260 10.26 -28.89 12.58
C GLY A 260 9.36 -27.71 12.95
N PRO A 261 9.97 -26.63 13.49
CA PRO A 261 9.27 -25.40 13.83
C PRO A 261 8.81 -24.65 12.58
N GLU A 262 7.71 -23.91 12.74
CA GLU A 262 7.12 -23.07 11.72
C GLU A 262 6.97 -21.67 12.30
N TYR A 263 7.34 -20.65 11.53
CA TYR A 263 7.37 -19.28 12.00
C TYR A 263 6.49 -18.38 11.14
N LEU A 264 6.09 -17.24 11.70
CA LEU A 264 5.52 -16.11 10.99
C LEU A 264 6.45 -14.91 11.21
N THR A 265 6.95 -14.32 10.14
CA THR A 265 7.95 -13.25 10.22
C THR A 265 7.44 -11.99 9.51
N VAL A 266 7.69 -10.85 10.14
CA VAL A 266 7.54 -9.52 9.54
C VAL A 266 8.91 -9.06 9.02
N PHE A 267 8.97 -8.71 7.74
CA PHE A 267 10.14 -8.20 7.06
C PHE A 267 9.95 -6.73 6.72
N ARG A 268 10.97 -5.92 6.99
CA ARG A 268 10.97 -4.50 6.67
C ARG A 268 11.03 -4.27 5.15
N GLY A 269 10.21 -3.37 4.63
CA GLY A 269 10.12 -3.11 3.20
C GLY A 269 11.41 -2.64 2.54
N VAL A 270 12.13 -1.69 3.12
CA VAL A 270 13.29 -1.05 2.47
C VAL A 270 14.46 -1.99 2.16
N ASP A 271 14.68 -3.03 2.97
CA ASP A 271 15.87 -3.89 2.90
C ASP A 271 15.61 -5.37 3.16
N GLY A 272 14.35 -5.77 3.38
CA GLY A 272 13.96 -7.14 3.62
C GLY A 272 14.50 -7.71 4.94
N ALA A 273 14.94 -6.88 5.90
CA ALA A 273 15.41 -7.35 7.20
C ALA A 273 14.27 -7.91 8.04
N ALA A 274 14.48 -9.04 8.72
CA ALA A 274 13.48 -9.56 9.66
C ALA A 274 13.37 -8.64 10.90
N ILE A 275 12.17 -8.11 11.15
CA ILE A 275 11.87 -7.25 12.31
C ILE A 275 11.52 -8.11 13.52
N THR A 276 10.51 -8.96 13.38
CA THR A 276 10.03 -9.86 14.42
C THR A 276 9.60 -11.19 13.82
N THR A 277 9.85 -12.26 14.57
CA THR A 277 9.47 -13.63 14.21
C THR A 277 8.76 -14.25 15.41
N ILE A 278 7.59 -14.82 15.16
CA ILE A 278 6.79 -15.58 16.14
C ILE A 278 6.55 -17.00 15.61
N ASP A 279 6.04 -17.89 16.45
CA ASP A 279 5.58 -19.21 16.00
C ASP A 279 4.37 -19.06 15.08
N PHE A 280 4.33 -19.84 14.00
CA PHE A 280 3.17 -19.90 13.10
C PHE A 280 2.02 -20.64 13.79
N VAL A 281 0.86 -19.97 13.93
CA VAL A 281 -0.34 -20.55 14.54
C VAL A 281 -1.41 -20.78 13.46
N PRO A 282 -2.08 -21.96 13.44
CA PRO A 282 -1.78 -23.13 14.28
C PRO A 282 -0.58 -23.93 13.81
N SER A 283 0.07 -24.63 14.75
CA SER A 283 1.09 -25.62 14.45
C SER A 283 0.52 -26.78 13.63
N ARG A 284 1.36 -27.44 12.82
CA ARG A 284 0.96 -28.61 12.00
C ARG A 284 0.34 -29.75 12.82
N ASN A 285 0.87 -29.93 14.03
CA ASN A 285 0.50 -30.99 14.97
C ASN A 285 -0.84 -30.75 15.69
N ILE A 286 -1.56 -29.66 15.37
CA ILE A 286 -2.88 -29.40 15.94
C ILE A 286 -3.87 -30.54 15.66
N ASN A 287 -3.71 -31.23 14.53
CA ASN A 287 -4.53 -32.35 14.09
C ASN A 287 -3.65 -33.55 13.73
N GLN A 288 -4.21 -34.76 13.86
CA GLN A 288 -3.57 -36.00 13.49
C GLN A 288 -3.60 -36.21 11.96
N HIS A 289 -2.54 -36.85 11.47
CA HIS A 289 -2.32 -37.14 10.06
C HIS A 289 -2.79 -38.57 9.75
N VAL A 290 -4.10 -38.77 9.53
CA VAL A 290 -4.70 -40.09 9.26
C VAL A 290 -5.55 -40.04 8.00
N LYS A 291 -5.23 -40.93 7.05
CA LYS A 291 -5.91 -41.04 5.76
C LYS A 291 -7.37 -41.48 5.90
N GLY A 292 -8.28 -40.73 5.28
CA GLY A 292 -9.70 -41.05 5.18
C GLY A 292 -10.49 -40.85 6.47
N VAL A 293 -9.95 -40.05 7.40
CA VAL A 293 -10.59 -39.74 8.69
C VAL A 293 -10.94 -38.26 8.73
N ASP A 294 -12.13 -37.93 8.25
CA ASP A 294 -12.65 -36.56 8.19
C ASP A 294 -13.54 -36.28 9.42
N LYS A 295 -12.90 -36.06 10.57
CA LYS A 295 -13.56 -35.70 11.82
C LYS A 295 -12.65 -34.78 12.64
N LYS A 296 -13.22 -34.15 13.67
CA LYS A 296 -12.47 -33.32 14.63
C LYS A 296 -11.19 -34.00 15.12
N GLY A 297 -10.10 -33.26 15.10
CA GLY A 297 -8.78 -33.73 15.53
C GLY A 297 -7.95 -34.39 14.41
N TYR A 298 -8.42 -34.36 13.16
CA TYR A 298 -7.76 -35.00 12.02
C TYR A 298 -7.75 -34.09 10.81
N TRP A 299 -6.65 -34.08 10.07
CA TRP A 299 -6.57 -33.37 8.79
C TRP A 299 -7.33 -34.10 7.68
N GLY A 300 -7.49 -35.42 7.76
CA GLY A 300 -8.12 -36.27 6.72
C GLY A 300 -7.12 -37.00 5.81
N ASP A 301 -5.84 -36.65 5.89
CA ASP A 301 -4.76 -37.33 5.18
C ASP A 301 -3.52 -37.56 6.04
N ASN A 302 -2.60 -38.41 5.55
CA ASN A 302 -1.36 -38.77 6.24
C ASN A 302 -0.08 -38.40 5.46
N TYR A 303 -0.19 -37.55 4.44
CA TYR A 303 0.92 -37.24 3.53
C TYR A 303 1.17 -35.74 3.38
N GLY A 304 0.43 -34.91 4.10
CA GLY A 304 0.72 -33.48 4.21
C GLY A 304 -0.05 -32.61 3.24
N ASN A 305 -1.21 -33.08 2.75
CA ASN A 305 -1.98 -32.31 1.79
C ASN A 305 -2.77 -31.19 2.47
N ARG A 306 -3.79 -31.57 3.25
CA ARG A 306 -4.75 -30.63 3.86
C ARG A 306 -4.12 -29.76 4.95
N CYS A 307 -3.10 -30.28 5.65
CA CYS A 307 -2.41 -29.51 6.68
C CYS A 307 -1.49 -28.42 6.12
N GLU A 308 -1.04 -28.51 4.87
CA GLU A 308 -0.17 -27.51 4.23
C GLU A 308 -0.94 -26.61 3.26
N ARG A 309 -2.26 -26.48 3.47
CA ARG A 309 -3.10 -25.56 2.71
C ARG A 309 -3.16 -24.22 3.43
N TYR A 310 -2.46 -23.22 2.90
CA TYR A 310 -2.38 -21.88 3.47
C TYR A 310 -3.03 -20.83 2.58
N ILE A 311 -3.64 -19.84 3.22
CA ILE A 311 -4.25 -18.66 2.61
C ILE A 311 -3.89 -17.47 3.50
N ALA A 312 -3.71 -16.29 2.92
CA ALA A 312 -3.47 -15.06 3.69
C ALA A 312 -4.20 -13.86 3.07
N ALA A 313 -4.51 -12.86 3.89
CA ALA A 313 -5.13 -11.62 3.45
C ALA A 313 -4.74 -10.46 4.37
N THR A 314 -5.13 -9.24 3.97
CA THR A 314 -5.10 -8.04 4.79
C THR A 314 -6.52 -7.52 4.97
N ALA A 315 -6.90 -7.10 6.18
CA ALA A 315 -8.25 -6.62 6.48
C ALA A 315 -8.23 -5.51 7.54
N TYR A 316 -9.11 -4.52 7.41
CA TYR A 316 -9.33 -3.45 8.39
C TYR A 316 -10.26 -3.90 9.52
N LEU A 317 -9.77 -4.76 10.41
CA LEU A 317 -10.58 -5.40 11.46
C LEU A 317 -10.95 -4.48 12.64
N ASP A 318 -10.35 -3.30 12.74
CA ASP A 318 -10.77 -2.24 13.66
C ASP A 318 -11.41 -1.03 12.92
N GLY A 319 -11.63 -1.19 11.62
CA GLY A 319 -12.17 -0.18 10.71
C GLY A 319 -11.18 0.93 10.33
N VAL A 320 -9.93 0.88 10.80
CA VAL A 320 -8.95 1.95 10.62
C VAL A 320 -7.59 1.45 10.17
N HIS A 321 -7.01 0.48 10.87
CA HIS A 321 -5.67 -0.03 10.62
C HIS A 321 -5.72 -1.44 10.01
N PRO A 322 -4.78 -1.77 9.12
CA PRO A 322 -4.72 -3.08 8.51
C PRO A 322 -4.23 -4.14 9.51
N SER A 323 -4.92 -5.28 9.56
CA SER A 323 -4.50 -6.51 10.23
C SER A 323 -4.11 -7.57 9.20
N ALA A 324 -3.13 -8.40 9.53
CA ALA A 324 -2.74 -9.54 8.71
C ALA A 324 -3.54 -10.80 9.10
N ILE A 325 -4.05 -11.52 8.10
CA ILE A 325 -4.86 -12.74 8.28
C ILE A 325 -4.09 -13.92 7.71
N PHE A 326 -3.95 -14.99 8.49
CA PHE A 326 -3.35 -16.26 8.04
C PHE A 326 -4.25 -17.43 8.36
N ILE A 327 -4.39 -18.33 7.39
CA ILE A 327 -5.28 -19.49 7.45
C ILE A 327 -4.49 -20.77 7.25
N ARG A 328 -4.88 -21.82 7.98
CA ARG A 328 -4.44 -23.19 7.75
C ARG A 328 -5.64 -24.12 7.63
N GLY A 329 -5.71 -24.82 6.49
CA GLY A 329 -6.73 -25.82 6.20
C GLY A 329 -8.07 -25.23 5.78
N TYR A 330 -8.74 -25.91 4.84
CA TYR A 330 -10.08 -25.55 4.37
C TYR A 330 -10.91 -26.73 3.82
N TYR A 331 -10.28 -27.86 3.47
CA TYR A 331 -11.01 -29.08 3.06
C TYR A 331 -11.62 -29.87 4.23
N SER A 332 -11.13 -29.62 5.44
CA SER A 332 -11.60 -30.25 6.69
C SER A 332 -11.60 -29.18 7.77
N SER A 333 -10.82 -29.33 8.84
CA SER A 333 -10.66 -28.23 9.80
C SER A 333 -10.08 -26.99 9.14
N SER A 334 -10.56 -25.82 9.56
CA SER A 334 -10.04 -24.53 9.15
C SER A 334 -9.73 -23.67 10.35
N TYR A 335 -8.58 -23.01 10.31
CA TYR A 335 -8.05 -22.21 11.38
C TYR A 335 -7.66 -20.86 10.81
N ILE A 336 -8.26 -19.79 11.33
CA ILE A 336 -8.08 -18.41 10.85
C ILE A 336 -7.53 -17.60 12.01
N VAL A 337 -6.42 -16.91 11.79
CA VAL A 337 -5.73 -16.12 12.81
C VAL A 337 -5.48 -14.72 12.29
N ALA A 338 -5.87 -13.72 13.06
CA ALA A 338 -5.59 -12.32 12.77
C ALA A 338 -4.45 -11.81 13.63
N TYR A 339 -3.63 -10.93 13.07
CA TYR A 339 -2.49 -10.31 13.74
C TYR A 339 -2.45 -8.81 13.48
N ASP A 340 -2.04 -8.06 14.51
CA ASP A 340 -1.75 -6.64 14.44
C ASP A 340 -0.23 -6.45 14.63
N PHE A 341 0.37 -5.56 13.84
CA PHE A 341 1.80 -5.21 13.95
C PHE A 341 1.93 -3.75 14.39
N ASP A 342 2.80 -3.47 15.36
CA ASP A 342 3.00 -2.13 15.93
C ASP A 342 4.38 -1.52 15.61
N GLY A 343 5.00 -1.97 14.51
CA GLY A 343 6.35 -1.58 14.10
C GLY A 343 7.46 -2.36 14.81
N LYS A 344 7.11 -3.14 15.83
CA LYS A 344 8.09 -3.91 16.62
C LYS A 344 7.65 -5.33 16.90
N THR A 345 6.37 -5.53 17.18
CA THR A 345 5.82 -6.80 17.66
C THR A 345 4.60 -7.18 16.85
N LEU A 346 4.56 -8.44 16.42
CA LEU A 346 3.39 -9.04 15.78
C LEU A 346 2.55 -9.72 16.87
N LYS A 347 1.34 -9.21 17.11
CA LYS A 347 0.45 -9.69 18.17
C LYS A 347 -0.77 -10.35 17.57
N GLN A 348 -1.10 -11.55 18.06
CA GLN A 348 -2.35 -12.21 17.69
C GLN A 348 -3.53 -11.38 18.22
N ARG A 349 -4.40 -10.96 17.30
CA ARG A 349 -5.66 -10.25 17.60
C ARG A 349 -6.74 -11.22 18.06
N TRP A 350 -6.99 -12.25 17.26
CA TRP A 350 -7.90 -13.34 17.59
C TRP A 350 -7.53 -14.62 16.83
N TYR A 351 -8.12 -15.74 17.25
CA TYR A 351 -7.92 -17.06 16.63
C TYR A 351 -9.24 -17.82 16.55
N HIS A 352 -9.78 -17.92 15.34
CA HIS A 352 -10.96 -18.70 15.01
C HIS A 352 -10.61 -20.16 14.68
N LYS A 353 -11.39 -21.11 15.21
CA LYS A 353 -11.23 -22.55 14.99
C LYS A 353 -12.54 -23.17 14.51
N SER A 354 -12.50 -23.81 13.36
CA SER A 354 -13.59 -24.64 12.84
C SER A 354 -13.11 -26.08 12.69
N GLU A 355 -13.39 -26.90 13.71
CA GLU A 355 -12.84 -28.25 13.85
C GLU A 355 -13.89 -29.36 13.68
N ASP A 356 -15.17 -29.01 13.86
CA ASP A 356 -16.28 -29.94 13.91
C ASP A 356 -16.97 -30.04 12.54
N PRO A 357 -17.11 -31.25 11.94
CA PRO A 357 -17.79 -31.41 10.66
C PRO A 357 -19.20 -30.81 10.62
N GLY A 358 -19.51 -30.10 9.54
CA GLY A 358 -20.81 -29.44 9.35
C GLY A 358 -21.03 -28.18 10.19
N GLN A 359 -19.95 -27.59 10.73
CA GLN A 359 -19.99 -26.36 11.52
C GLN A 359 -18.96 -25.35 11.02
N GLY A 360 -19.33 -24.06 11.06
CA GLY A 360 -18.43 -22.95 10.71
C GLY A 360 -17.76 -23.12 9.35
N PHE A 361 -16.43 -23.02 9.34
CA PHE A 361 -15.57 -23.15 8.17
C PHE A 361 -15.12 -24.59 7.86
N TYR A 362 -15.61 -25.59 8.58
CA TYR A 362 -15.22 -26.97 8.29
C TYR A 362 -15.62 -27.34 6.85
N ALA A 363 -14.64 -27.67 6.01
CA ALA A 363 -14.81 -27.99 4.59
C ALA A 363 -15.45 -26.87 3.74
N GLN A 364 -15.44 -25.60 4.18
CA GLN A 364 -16.09 -24.50 3.45
C GLN A 364 -15.14 -23.62 2.64
N GLY A 365 -13.85 -23.57 2.98
CA GLY A 365 -12.96 -22.57 2.41
C GLY A 365 -12.55 -22.85 0.97
N ASN A 366 -12.33 -21.79 0.20
CA ASN A 366 -11.78 -21.87 -1.16
C ASN A 366 -10.26 -21.90 -1.19
N HIS A 367 -9.68 -21.98 -2.38
CA HIS A 367 -8.28 -21.66 -2.66
C HIS A 367 -7.98 -20.15 -2.76
N ASN A 368 -8.84 -19.31 -2.24
CA ASN A 368 -8.74 -17.85 -2.28
C ASN A 368 -9.53 -17.27 -1.11
N ILE A 369 -9.38 -15.97 -0.90
CA ILE A 369 -9.98 -15.20 0.19
C ILE A 369 -10.26 -13.80 -0.30
N VAL A 370 -11.28 -13.18 0.28
CA VAL A 370 -11.60 -11.77 0.09
C VAL A 370 -11.89 -11.14 1.44
N THR A 371 -11.72 -9.83 1.49
CA THR A 371 -11.89 -9.01 2.70
C THR A 371 -12.64 -7.75 2.32
N GLY A 372 -13.53 -7.29 3.19
CA GLY A 372 -14.27 -6.06 2.97
C GLY A 372 -15.40 -5.91 3.97
N ASP A 373 -15.82 -4.66 4.18
CA ASP A 373 -17.01 -4.33 4.97
C ASP A 373 -18.25 -4.74 4.18
N ILE A 374 -18.77 -5.94 4.46
CA ILE A 374 -19.89 -6.48 3.70
C ILE A 374 -21.22 -6.01 4.29
N ASP A 375 -21.25 -5.51 5.52
CA ASP A 375 -22.49 -5.19 6.23
C ASP A 375 -22.69 -3.71 6.60
N GLY A 376 -21.72 -2.87 6.25
CA GLY A 376 -21.75 -1.42 6.36
C GLY A 376 -21.48 -0.90 7.77
N ASP A 377 -20.86 -1.70 8.64
CA ASP A 377 -20.50 -1.30 10.00
C ASP A 377 -19.13 -0.58 10.11
N GLY A 378 -18.40 -0.51 9.01
CA GLY A 378 -17.09 0.13 8.86
C GLY A 378 -15.90 -0.80 9.07
N TYR A 379 -16.12 -2.07 9.45
CA TYR A 379 -15.07 -3.04 9.71
C TYR A 379 -15.03 -4.09 8.60
N ASP A 380 -13.85 -4.62 8.27
CA ASP A 380 -13.78 -5.66 7.25
C ASP A 380 -14.12 -7.05 7.82
N GLU A 381 -15.01 -7.76 7.13
CA GLU A 381 -15.25 -9.20 7.28
C GLU A 381 -14.22 -10.02 6.50
N ILE A 382 -14.08 -11.29 6.90
CA ILE A 382 -13.28 -12.28 6.18
C ILE A 382 -14.19 -13.28 5.49
N VAL A 383 -14.16 -13.35 4.16
CA VAL A 383 -14.98 -14.28 3.37
C VAL A 383 -14.08 -15.19 2.55
N PHE A 384 -14.27 -16.51 2.65
CA PHE A 384 -13.60 -17.44 1.75
C PHE A 384 -14.41 -18.72 1.58
N GLY A 385 -14.71 -19.06 0.33
CA GLY A 385 -15.64 -20.14 -0.01
C GLY A 385 -16.98 -19.97 0.66
N GLY A 386 -17.61 -21.06 1.10
CA GLY A 386 -18.97 -21.06 1.64
C GLY A 386 -19.17 -20.42 3.02
N ALA A 387 -18.26 -19.61 3.57
CA ALA A 387 -18.42 -19.05 4.92
C ALA A 387 -17.74 -17.68 5.11
N ALA A 388 -18.16 -16.96 6.16
CA ALA A 388 -17.61 -15.67 6.55
C ALA A 388 -17.41 -15.52 8.07
N LEU A 389 -16.42 -14.74 8.48
CA LEU A 389 -16.22 -14.24 9.85
C LEU A 389 -16.48 -12.75 9.92
N ASN A 390 -17.03 -12.30 11.06
CA ASN A 390 -17.03 -10.88 11.45
C ASN A 390 -15.60 -10.40 11.75
N HIS A 391 -15.41 -9.08 11.76
CA HIS A 391 -14.14 -8.44 12.09
C HIS A 391 -13.50 -8.89 13.43
N ASP A 392 -14.32 -9.34 14.40
CA ASP A 392 -13.88 -9.82 15.71
C ASP A 392 -13.50 -11.32 15.76
N GLY A 393 -13.58 -12.01 14.62
CA GLY A 393 -13.29 -13.43 14.47
C GLY A 393 -14.45 -14.36 14.84
N THR A 394 -15.64 -13.82 15.17
CA THR A 394 -16.84 -14.65 15.35
C THR A 394 -17.41 -15.11 14.01
N LEU A 395 -18.06 -16.27 14.00
CA LEU A 395 -18.71 -16.78 12.80
C LEU A 395 -19.86 -15.86 12.41
N ARG A 396 -19.84 -15.37 11.16
CA ARG A 396 -20.95 -14.63 10.58
C ARG A 396 -21.98 -15.56 9.99
N TYR A 397 -21.56 -16.38 9.03
CA TYR A 397 -22.40 -17.40 8.40
C TYR A 397 -21.58 -18.55 7.84
N SER A 398 -22.27 -19.64 7.51
CA SER A 398 -21.76 -20.75 6.73
C SER A 398 -22.90 -21.30 5.86
N THR A 399 -22.71 -21.32 4.55
CA THR A 399 -23.70 -21.75 3.55
C THR A 399 -23.86 -23.27 3.49
N GLN A 400 -22.85 -24.01 3.99
CA GLN A 400 -22.74 -25.46 3.90
C GLN A 400 -22.68 -25.98 2.44
N LEU A 401 -22.29 -25.13 1.49
CA LEU A 401 -22.11 -25.52 0.09
C LEU A 401 -20.71 -26.09 -0.19
N GLY A 402 -19.78 -25.91 0.74
CA GLY A 402 -18.46 -26.53 0.69
C GLY A 402 -17.42 -25.76 -0.11
N HIS A 403 -16.28 -26.41 -0.32
CA HIS A 403 -15.11 -25.90 -1.03
C HIS A 403 -15.38 -25.48 -2.48
N GLY A 404 -14.64 -24.47 -2.93
CA GLY A 404 -14.61 -23.92 -4.27
C GLY A 404 -13.25 -23.37 -4.72
N ASP A 405 -13.19 -22.99 -5.99
CA ASP A 405 -11.95 -22.60 -6.68
C ASP A 405 -11.89 -21.11 -7.08
N ALA A 406 -13.01 -20.39 -7.03
CA ALA A 406 -13.12 -18.99 -7.45
C ALA A 406 -14.23 -18.26 -6.68
N GLY A 407 -13.95 -17.04 -6.25
CA GLY A 407 -14.86 -16.23 -5.43
C GLY A 407 -14.66 -14.74 -5.71
N HIS A 408 -15.76 -13.99 -5.76
CA HIS A 408 -15.76 -12.57 -6.13
C HIS A 408 -16.64 -11.76 -5.18
N LEU A 409 -16.05 -10.79 -4.49
CA LEU A 409 -16.74 -9.84 -3.62
C LEU A 409 -16.72 -8.45 -4.25
N SER A 410 -17.89 -7.85 -4.40
CA SER A 410 -18.05 -6.47 -4.90
C SER A 410 -19.49 -6.01 -4.63
N ASP A 411 -19.78 -4.77 -5.00
CA ASP A 411 -21.14 -4.28 -5.20
C ASP A 411 -21.68 -4.85 -6.53
N LEU A 412 -21.92 -6.17 -6.56
CA LEU A 412 -22.29 -6.91 -7.76
C LEU A 412 -23.71 -6.54 -8.20
N ASP A 413 -24.61 -6.40 -7.23
CA ASP A 413 -25.99 -5.98 -7.40
C ASP A 413 -26.21 -4.59 -6.77
N PRO A 414 -25.96 -3.50 -7.52
CA PRO A 414 -26.04 -2.14 -6.99
C PRO A 414 -27.47 -1.64 -6.71
N ASP A 415 -28.46 -2.53 -6.76
CA ASP A 415 -29.82 -2.29 -6.27
C ASP A 415 -30.07 -2.91 -4.89
N LEU A 416 -29.11 -3.69 -4.36
CA LEU A 416 -29.11 -4.24 -3.02
C LEU A 416 -28.06 -3.51 -2.16
N PRO A 417 -28.38 -3.14 -0.91
CA PRO A 417 -27.38 -2.56 -0.02
C PRO A 417 -26.38 -3.62 0.46
N GLY A 418 -25.08 -3.29 0.39
CA GLY A 418 -23.99 -4.13 0.87
C GLY A 418 -23.14 -4.67 -0.27
N LEU A 419 -22.27 -5.62 0.03
CA LEU A 419 -21.47 -6.32 -0.97
C LEU A 419 -21.97 -7.76 -1.13
N GLU A 420 -22.17 -8.19 -2.37
CA GLU A 420 -22.50 -9.57 -2.68
C GLU A 420 -21.25 -10.39 -2.93
N PHE A 421 -21.36 -11.69 -2.68
CA PHE A 421 -20.34 -12.65 -3.03
C PHE A 421 -20.85 -13.64 -4.06
N PHE A 422 -20.13 -13.78 -5.17
CA PHE A 422 -20.33 -14.85 -6.14
C PHE A 422 -19.28 -15.95 -5.92
N ASP A 423 -19.71 -17.20 -5.80
CA ASP A 423 -18.85 -18.36 -5.52
C ASP A 423 -19.14 -19.52 -6.47
N VAL A 424 -18.17 -20.42 -6.64
CA VAL A 424 -18.34 -21.72 -7.31
C VAL A 424 -18.00 -22.86 -6.36
N HIS A 425 -18.60 -24.03 -6.53
CA HIS A 425 -18.41 -25.17 -5.61
C HIS A 425 -17.95 -26.44 -6.33
N GLU A 426 -16.89 -27.06 -5.79
CA GLU A 426 -16.33 -28.34 -6.25
C GLU A 426 -17.18 -29.54 -5.76
N HIS A 427 -17.87 -29.38 -4.63
CA HIS A 427 -18.69 -30.43 -4.03
C HIS A 427 -19.85 -30.84 -4.96
N THR A 428 -19.73 -32.05 -5.51
CA THR A 428 -20.73 -32.63 -6.43
C THR A 428 -22.11 -32.85 -5.82
N ASP A 429 -22.22 -32.79 -4.48
CA ASP A 429 -23.44 -32.96 -3.70
C ASP A 429 -23.96 -31.64 -3.08
N ALA A 430 -23.28 -30.51 -3.34
CA ALA A 430 -23.77 -29.20 -2.96
C ALA A 430 -25.14 -28.91 -3.59
N LYS A 431 -25.93 -28.01 -2.98
CA LYS A 431 -27.23 -27.62 -3.56
C LYS A 431 -27.04 -26.86 -4.88
N TYR A 432 -26.01 -26.03 -4.95
CA TYR A 432 -25.67 -25.19 -6.09
C TYR A 432 -24.23 -25.42 -6.53
N THR A 433 -23.97 -25.32 -7.83
CA THR A 433 -22.60 -25.38 -8.39
C THR A 433 -21.93 -24.01 -8.44
N ASP A 434 -22.75 -22.97 -8.47
CA ASP A 434 -22.38 -21.57 -8.30
C ASP A 434 -23.57 -20.82 -7.68
N GLU A 435 -23.29 -19.72 -7.01
CA GLU A 435 -24.30 -18.95 -6.29
C GLU A 435 -23.88 -17.50 -6.07
N VAL A 436 -24.87 -16.62 -5.98
CA VAL A 436 -24.71 -15.24 -5.50
C VAL A 436 -25.41 -15.13 -4.15
N ARG A 437 -24.70 -14.62 -3.15
CA ARG A 437 -25.22 -14.44 -1.79
C ARG A 437 -25.07 -13.02 -1.28
N ALA A 438 -26.03 -12.67 -0.43
CA ALA A 438 -26.07 -11.42 0.31
C ALA A 438 -25.05 -11.41 1.47
N PRO A 439 -24.76 -10.23 2.06
CA PRO A 439 -23.83 -10.08 3.19
C PRO A 439 -24.08 -10.98 4.41
N ASP A 440 -25.31 -11.44 4.63
CA ASP A 440 -25.68 -12.32 5.74
C ASP A 440 -25.56 -13.82 5.41
N GLY A 441 -25.09 -14.15 4.20
CA GLY A 441 -24.94 -15.52 3.71
C GLY A 441 -26.21 -16.10 3.08
N THR A 442 -27.29 -15.31 2.98
CA THR A 442 -28.50 -15.74 2.27
C THR A 442 -28.21 -15.87 0.78
N ILE A 443 -28.40 -17.08 0.25
CA ILE A 443 -28.32 -17.33 -1.20
C ILE A 443 -29.46 -16.57 -1.89
N ILE A 444 -29.12 -15.60 -2.73
CA ILE A 444 -30.06 -14.82 -3.53
C ILE A 444 -30.59 -15.73 -4.64
N TRP A 445 -29.67 -16.36 -5.37
CA TRP A 445 -29.95 -17.40 -6.36
C TRP A 445 -28.68 -18.22 -6.63
N GLY A 446 -28.83 -19.37 -7.29
CA GLY A 446 -27.70 -20.20 -7.71
C GLY A 446 -28.11 -21.28 -8.70
N THR A 447 -27.14 -21.79 -9.46
CA THR A 447 -27.38 -22.84 -10.46
C THR A 447 -27.38 -24.21 -9.80
N PRO A 448 -28.42 -25.05 -9.99
CA PRO A 448 -28.46 -26.39 -9.41
C PRO A 448 -27.22 -27.22 -9.77
N GLN A 449 -26.64 -27.89 -8.77
CA GLN A 449 -25.42 -28.67 -8.93
C GLN A 449 -25.62 -29.87 -9.88
N PRO A 450 -24.88 -29.96 -11.02
CA PRO A 450 -25.01 -31.08 -11.97
C PRO A 450 -24.27 -32.37 -11.54
N GLY A 451 -23.70 -32.42 -10.34
CA GLY A 451 -22.91 -33.55 -9.86
C GLY A 451 -21.47 -33.52 -10.37
N LYS A 452 -20.91 -32.33 -10.58
CA LYS A 452 -19.56 -32.12 -11.12
C LYS A 452 -18.82 -31.02 -10.36
N ASP A 453 -17.50 -31.13 -10.33
CA ASP A 453 -16.61 -30.07 -9.87
C ASP A 453 -16.71 -28.85 -10.78
N ASN A 454 -16.98 -27.68 -10.21
CA ASN A 454 -16.97 -26.40 -10.90
C ASN A 454 -15.75 -25.54 -10.54
N GLY A 455 -14.62 -25.86 -11.14
CA GLY A 455 -13.33 -25.25 -10.80
C GLY A 455 -13.09 -23.81 -11.31
N ARG A 456 -14.07 -23.10 -11.88
CA ARG A 456 -13.93 -21.71 -12.38
C ARG A 456 -15.24 -20.93 -12.34
N GLY A 457 -15.19 -19.70 -11.85
CA GLY A 457 -16.24 -18.69 -11.91
C GLY A 457 -15.67 -17.32 -12.27
N MET A 458 -16.53 -16.42 -12.75
CA MET A 458 -16.20 -15.02 -12.95
C MET A 458 -17.43 -14.15 -12.66
N ALA A 459 -17.19 -13.01 -12.02
CA ALA A 459 -18.11 -11.88 -11.97
C ALA A 459 -17.43 -10.65 -12.59
N ALA A 460 -18.06 -10.02 -13.58
CA ALA A 460 -17.58 -8.79 -14.22
C ALA A 460 -18.74 -8.01 -14.87
N ASP A 461 -18.73 -6.68 -14.81
CA ASP A 461 -19.67 -5.81 -15.57
C ASP A 461 -19.14 -5.66 -17.00
N ILE A 462 -19.65 -6.47 -17.93
CA ILE A 462 -19.16 -6.52 -19.31
C ILE A 462 -20.21 -6.06 -20.33
N ASP A 463 -21.46 -5.88 -19.91
CA ASP A 463 -22.56 -5.43 -20.75
C ASP A 463 -23.31 -4.25 -20.14
N SER A 464 -23.10 -3.07 -20.71
CA SER A 464 -23.68 -1.80 -20.27
C SER A 464 -25.21 -1.68 -20.42
N THR A 465 -25.90 -2.70 -20.96
CA THR A 465 -27.36 -2.66 -21.19
C THR A 465 -28.19 -3.09 -19.99
N HIS A 466 -27.56 -3.63 -18.95
CA HIS A 466 -28.14 -3.86 -17.63
C HIS A 466 -27.23 -3.29 -16.57
N ARG A 467 -27.78 -3.16 -15.37
CA ARG A 467 -27.12 -2.58 -14.21
C ARG A 467 -26.69 -3.71 -13.29
N GLY A 468 -25.45 -3.63 -12.79
CA GLY A 468 -24.83 -4.69 -12.00
C GLY A 468 -23.97 -5.61 -12.88
N PHE A 469 -23.39 -6.62 -12.24
CA PHE A 469 -22.41 -7.51 -12.85
C PHE A 469 -23.06 -8.68 -13.60
N GLU A 470 -22.33 -9.23 -14.57
CA GLU A 470 -22.63 -10.54 -15.14
C GLU A 470 -21.83 -11.59 -14.39
N VAL A 471 -22.42 -12.77 -14.24
CA VAL A 471 -21.75 -13.92 -13.63
C VAL A 471 -21.85 -15.17 -14.50
N TRP A 472 -20.77 -15.94 -14.54
CA TRP A 472 -20.72 -17.22 -15.24
C TRP A 472 -19.70 -18.16 -14.62
N SER A 473 -19.88 -19.46 -14.87
CA SER A 473 -18.96 -20.50 -14.41
C SER A 473 -18.86 -21.63 -15.44
N SER A 474 -18.03 -22.64 -15.18
CA SER A 474 -17.92 -23.80 -16.07
C SER A 474 -19.20 -24.63 -16.15
N TYR A 475 -20.08 -24.52 -15.14
CA TYR A 475 -21.30 -25.33 -15.02
C TYR A 475 -22.58 -24.54 -14.76
N SER A 476 -22.54 -23.21 -14.87
CA SER A 476 -23.72 -22.33 -14.77
C SER A 476 -24.75 -22.58 -15.89
N GLY A 477 -24.36 -23.22 -16.99
CA GLY A 477 -25.19 -23.33 -18.19
C GLY A 477 -25.15 -22.07 -19.07
N GLY A 478 -24.22 -21.17 -18.80
CA GLY A 478 -24.04 -19.91 -19.53
C GLY A 478 -23.90 -18.71 -18.59
N MET A 479 -23.96 -17.52 -19.16
CA MET A 479 -23.90 -16.27 -18.43
C MET A 479 -25.27 -15.88 -17.89
N HIS A 480 -25.29 -15.25 -16.73
CA HIS A 480 -26.47 -14.67 -16.12
C HIS A 480 -26.20 -13.19 -15.80
N ASP A 481 -27.25 -12.38 -15.83
CA ASP A 481 -27.21 -11.09 -15.15
C ASP A 481 -27.19 -11.31 -13.63
N ILE A 482 -26.89 -10.29 -12.84
CA ILE A 482 -26.81 -10.42 -11.38
C ILE A 482 -28.12 -10.87 -10.72
N LYS A 483 -29.26 -10.74 -11.43
CA LYS A 483 -30.58 -11.20 -10.95
C LYS A 483 -30.84 -12.67 -11.25
N GLY A 484 -29.88 -13.38 -11.84
CA GLY A 484 -29.96 -14.81 -12.16
C GLY A 484 -30.72 -15.12 -13.45
N LYS A 485 -30.95 -14.12 -14.31
CA LYS A 485 -31.59 -14.35 -15.61
C LYS A 485 -30.54 -14.70 -16.64
N SER A 486 -30.75 -15.83 -17.32
CA SER A 486 -29.83 -16.30 -18.37
C SER A 486 -29.71 -15.29 -19.51
N MET A 487 -28.46 -15.10 -19.94
CA MET A 487 -28.04 -14.23 -21.02
C MET A 487 -27.44 -15.01 -22.21
N GLY A 488 -27.64 -16.33 -22.23
CA GLY A 488 -27.05 -17.24 -23.21
C GLY A 488 -25.66 -17.73 -22.80
N SER A 489 -24.92 -18.32 -23.74
CA SER A 489 -23.62 -18.95 -23.47
C SER A 489 -22.54 -18.39 -24.40
N PRO A 490 -22.22 -17.08 -24.31
CA PRO A 490 -21.18 -16.50 -25.13
C PRO A 490 -19.79 -17.07 -24.77
N ALA A 491 -18.86 -17.04 -25.71
CA ALA A 491 -17.47 -17.40 -25.43
C ALA A 491 -16.78 -16.26 -24.68
N VAL A 492 -16.53 -16.48 -23.39
CA VAL A 492 -15.89 -15.56 -22.44
C VAL A 492 -14.84 -16.34 -21.65
N SER A 493 -13.74 -15.69 -21.25
CA SER A 493 -12.77 -16.33 -20.34
C SER A 493 -13.33 -16.38 -18.91
N THR A 494 -12.81 -17.30 -18.11
CA THR A 494 -13.22 -17.46 -16.70
C THR A 494 -11.94 -17.55 -15.86
N ASN A 495 -11.28 -16.40 -15.70
CA ASN A 495 -10.00 -16.28 -14.98
C ASN A 495 -9.91 -14.93 -14.25
N PHE A 496 -9.56 -13.84 -14.94
CA PHE A 496 -9.50 -12.48 -14.38
C PHE A 496 -10.39 -11.50 -15.15
N ARG A 497 -10.76 -10.41 -14.48
CA ARG A 497 -11.23 -9.16 -15.09
C ARG A 497 -10.10 -8.13 -15.05
N ILE A 498 -10.19 -7.08 -15.88
CA ILE A 498 -9.26 -5.95 -15.88
C ILE A 498 -9.91 -4.71 -16.49
N TYR A 499 -9.72 -3.53 -15.89
CA TYR A 499 -10.01 -2.24 -16.51
C TYR A 499 -8.84 -1.78 -17.37
N PHE A 500 -8.94 -1.95 -18.68
CA PHE A 500 -7.80 -1.77 -19.59
C PHE A 500 -8.06 -0.79 -20.74
N ASP A 501 -9.32 -0.60 -21.14
CA ASP A 501 -9.68 0.32 -22.22
C ASP A 501 -10.04 1.75 -21.74
N GLY A 502 -11.06 2.39 -22.29
CA GLY A 502 -11.48 3.73 -21.90
C GLY A 502 -12.92 3.81 -21.41
N ASP A 503 -13.71 2.73 -21.51
CA ASP A 503 -15.07 2.67 -20.99
C ASP A 503 -15.10 2.26 -19.50
N LEU A 504 -16.28 1.93 -18.96
CA LEU A 504 -16.46 1.59 -17.54
C LEU A 504 -16.65 0.09 -17.32
N GLN A 505 -16.73 -0.68 -18.40
CA GLN A 505 -16.95 -2.11 -18.36
C GLN A 505 -15.61 -2.81 -18.22
N ASP A 506 -15.64 -3.98 -17.63
CA ASP A 506 -14.51 -4.87 -17.53
C ASP A 506 -14.10 -5.41 -18.91
N GLU A 507 -12.80 -5.50 -19.13
CA GLU A 507 -12.24 -6.50 -20.02
C GLU A 507 -12.01 -7.81 -19.26
N LEU A 508 -11.86 -8.90 -20.00
CA LEU A 508 -11.56 -10.21 -19.44
C LEU A 508 -10.13 -10.61 -19.77
N LEU A 509 -9.43 -11.15 -18.79
CA LEU A 509 -8.01 -11.51 -18.84
C LEU A 509 -7.83 -13.01 -18.58
N ASP A 510 -6.98 -13.65 -19.39
CA ASP A 510 -6.48 -15.00 -19.15
C ASP A 510 -4.97 -15.05 -19.45
N GLY A 511 -4.16 -14.95 -18.39
CA GLY A 511 -2.70 -14.88 -18.46
C GLY A 511 -2.19 -13.57 -19.04
N ALA A 512 -1.87 -13.57 -20.33
CA ALA A 512 -1.43 -12.40 -21.09
C ALA A 512 -2.38 -12.06 -22.26
N TYR A 513 -3.59 -12.60 -22.23
CA TYR A 513 -4.59 -12.45 -23.28
C TYR A 513 -5.82 -11.70 -22.75
N VAL A 514 -6.06 -10.50 -23.27
CA VAL A 514 -7.17 -9.62 -22.89
C VAL A 514 -8.21 -9.62 -24.00
N THR A 515 -9.48 -9.78 -23.62
CA THR A 515 -10.63 -9.70 -24.53
C THR A 515 -11.64 -8.66 -24.04
N LYS A 516 -12.35 -8.03 -24.98
CA LYS A 516 -13.49 -7.14 -24.70
C LYS A 516 -14.78 -7.82 -25.12
N PHE A 517 -15.79 -7.79 -24.26
CA PHE A 517 -17.10 -8.31 -24.63
C PHE A 517 -17.81 -7.37 -25.60
N ASN A 518 -18.26 -7.90 -26.73
CA ASN A 518 -19.04 -7.16 -27.71
C ASN A 518 -20.53 -7.37 -27.47
N ILE A 519 -21.20 -6.40 -26.84
CA ILE A 519 -22.63 -6.49 -26.49
C ILE A 519 -23.56 -6.73 -27.69
N THR A 520 -23.21 -6.26 -28.88
CA THR A 520 -24.05 -6.41 -30.09
C THR A 520 -23.94 -7.81 -30.67
N LYS A 521 -22.71 -8.35 -30.71
CA LYS A 521 -22.45 -9.71 -31.22
C LYS A 521 -22.65 -10.80 -30.17
N ARG A 522 -22.65 -10.41 -28.89
CA ARG A 522 -22.70 -11.31 -27.73
C ARG A 522 -21.54 -12.32 -27.76
N GLU A 523 -20.32 -11.83 -27.99
CA GLU A 523 -19.09 -12.62 -27.99
C GLU A 523 -17.90 -11.76 -27.53
N SER A 524 -16.83 -12.38 -27.03
CA SER A 524 -15.59 -11.66 -26.69
C SER A 524 -14.67 -11.53 -27.90
N GLU A 525 -14.15 -10.33 -28.12
CA GLU A 525 -13.18 -10.03 -29.18
C GLU A 525 -11.79 -9.80 -28.57
N THR A 526 -10.74 -10.29 -29.25
CA THR A 526 -9.35 -10.04 -28.81
C THR A 526 -9.10 -8.54 -28.70
N TYR A 527 -8.75 -8.08 -27.51
CA TYR A 527 -8.28 -6.73 -27.27
C TYR A 527 -6.76 -6.67 -27.31
N PHE A 528 -6.08 -7.58 -26.61
CA PHE A 528 -4.64 -7.73 -26.59
C PHE A 528 -4.22 -9.20 -26.53
N ASP A 529 -3.35 -9.63 -27.44
CA ASP A 529 -2.73 -10.96 -27.45
C ASP A 529 -1.25 -10.84 -27.12
N GLY A 530 -0.92 -10.92 -25.82
CA GLY A 530 0.44 -10.74 -25.30
C GLY A 530 1.42 -11.83 -25.71
N SER A 531 0.95 -13.05 -25.92
CA SER A 531 1.78 -14.15 -26.43
C SER A 531 2.27 -13.84 -27.84
N LYS A 532 1.34 -13.45 -28.73
CA LYS A 532 1.70 -13.07 -30.10
C LYS A 532 2.46 -11.75 -30.18
N ALA A 533 2.14 -10.79 -29.30
CA ALA A 533 2.74 -9.45 -29.32
C ALA A 533 4.16 -9.43 -28.77
N LEU A 534 4.39 -10.10 -27.63
CA LEU A 534 5.59 -9.94 -26.81
C LEU A 534 6.26 -11.27 -26.42
N GLY A 535 5.69 -12.43 -26.78
CA GLY A 535 6.09 -13.70 -26.16
C GLY A 535 5.80 -13.71 -24.66
N ALA A 536 4.75 -12.99 -24.23
CA ALA A 536 4.33 -12.92 -22.84
C ALA A 536 3.41 -14.10 -22.49
N THR A 537 3.45 -14.54 -21.23
CA THR A 537 2.62 -15.63 -20.73
C THR A 537 2.27 -15.43 -19.25
N GLY A 538 1.24 -16.12 -18.79
CA GLY A 538 0.87 -16.16 -17.39
C GLY A 538 1.72 -17.14 -16.56
N CYS A 539 1.33 -17.25 -15.30
CA CYS A 539 1.93 -18.10 -14.28
C CYS A 539 1.03 -19.31 -13.99
N ASN A 540 1.51 -20.22 -13.15
CA ASN A 540 0.70 -21.24 -12.48
C ASN A 540 -0.02 -22.25 -13.40
N GLY A 541 0.60 -22.59 -14.55
CA GLY A 541 0.13 -23.64 -15.43
C GLY A 541 -1.25 -23.34 -16.02
N THR A 542 -2.23 -24.23 -15.81
CA THR A 542 -3.59 -24.04 -16.32
C THR A 542 -4.37 -22.93 -15.61
N LYS A 543 -3.97 -22.52 -14.40
CA LYS A 543 -4.53 -21.32 -13.76
C LYS A 543 -4.24 -20.08 -14.59
N ASN A 544 -3.08 -20.05 -15.26
CA ASN A 544 -2.70 -19.05 -16.25
C ASN A 544 -2.96 -17.62 -15.74
N THR A 545 -2.53 -17.33 -14.52
CA THR A 545 -2.75 -16.01 -13.89
C THR A 545 -1.74 -15.00 -14.43
N PRO A 546 -2.03 -13.70 -14.45
CA PRO A 546 -0.97 -12.70 -14.58
C PRO A 546 0.00 -12.81 -13.39
N SER A 547 1.17 -12.19 -13.49
CA SER A 547 2.01 -11.99 -12.31
C SER A 547 1.37 -11.00 -11.33
N LEU A 548 0.76 -9.93 -11.87
CA LEU A 548 -0.06 -8.95 -11.15
C LEU A 548 -0.97 -8.20 -12.11
N VAL A 549 -2.16 -7.84 -11.64
CA VAL A 549 -3.01 -6.77 -12.19
C VAL A 549 -3.29 -5.77 -11.08
N ALA A 550 -2.95 -4.50 -11.29
CA ALA A 550 -3.17 -3.42 -10.33
C ALA A 550 -3.14 -2.06 -11.03
N ASP A 551 -3.89 -1.07 -10.53
CA ASP A 551 -3.62 0.36 -10.76
C ASP A 551 -2.29 0.72 -10.08
N LEU A 552 -1.19 0.55 -10.81
CA LEU A 552 0.16 0.74 -10.25
C LEU A 552 0.56 2.21 -10.31
N PHE A 553 0.09 2.94 -11.32
CA PHE A 553 0.37 4.34 -11.57
C PHE A 553 -0.58 4.84 -12.67
N GLY A 554 -0.50 6.13 -13.01
CA GLY A 554 -1.37 6.69 -14.03
C GLY A 554 -2.77 6.95 -13.50
N ASP A 555 -3.77 6.86 -14.37
CA ASP A 555 -5.16 6.99 -13.95
C ASP A 555 -5.72 5.64 -13.49
N TRP A 556 -7.00 5.58 -13.19
CA TRP A 556 -7.67 4.43 -12.55
C TRP A 556 -7.62 3.07 -13.27
N ARG A 557 -7.04 3.00 -14.45
CA ARG A 557 -6.99 1.74 -15.22
C ARG A 557 -5.82 0.91 -14.75
N GLU A 558 -5.98 -0.39 -14.89
CA GLU A 558 -5.07 -1.35 -14.28
C GLU A 558 -3.93 -1.70 -15.25
N GLU A 559 -2.71 -1.72 -14.74
CA GLU A 559 -1.56 -2.26 -15.44
C GLU A 559 -1.56 -3.79 -15.41
N LEU A 560 -1.16 -4.39 -16.54
CA LEU A 560 -0.95 -5.83 -16.67
C LEU A 560 0.54 -6.16 -16.53
N VAL A 561 0.90 -6.93 -15.51
CA VAL A 561 2.26 -7.43 -15.29
C VAL A 561 2.35 -8.92 -15.62
N VAL A 562 3.20 -9.26 -16.58
CA VAL A 562 3.35 -10.62 -17.11
C VAL A 562 4.80 -10.96 -17.46
N ARG A 563 5.18 -12.23 -17.31
CA ARG A 563 6.54 -12.70 -17.63
C ARG A 563 6.70 -13.05 -19.09
N ASN A 564 7.94 -13.04 -19.57
CA ASN A 564 8.27 -13.67 -20.84
C ASN A 564 8.21 -15.21 -20.73
N SER A 565 7.80 -15.87 -21.82
CA SER A 565 7.65 -17.33 -21.85
C SER A 565 8.96 -18.09 -21.92
N GLU A 566 10.02 -17.48 -22.44
CA GLU A 566 11.31 -18.12 -22.72
C GLU A 566 12.46 -17.52 -21.89
N ASP A 567 12.46 -16.22 -21.65
CA ASP A 567 13.51 -15.51 -20.91
C ASP A 567 13.04 -15.15 -19.48
N PRO A 568 13.47 -15.90 -18.45
CA PRO A 568 13.07 -15.63 -17.07
C PRO A 568 13.64 -14.32 -16.51
N SER A 569 14.54 -13.64 -17.23
CA SER A 569 15.05 -12.30 -16.85
C SER A 569 14.14 -11.16 -17.30
N VAL A 570 13.02 -11.45 -17.96
CA VAL A 570 12.14 -10.44 -18.57
C VAL A 570 10.73 -10.49 -17.99
N LEU A 571 10.33 -9.34 -17.45
CA LEU A 571 8.97 -9.03 -17.03
C LEU A 571 8.47 -7.82 -17.82
N TYR A 572 7.21 -7.84 -18.22
CA TYR A 572 6.56 -6.74 -18.91
C TYR A 572 5.54 -6.09 -17.98
N ILE A 573 5.56 -4.76 -17.93
CA ILE A 573 4.45 -3.95 -17.42
C ILE A 573 3.79 -3.30 -18.63
N ILE A 574 2.51 -3.61 -18.87
CA ILE A 574 1.76 -3.21 -20.05
C ILE A 574 0.65 -2.28 -19.60
N GLY A 575 0.59 -1.10 -20.21
CA GLY A 575 -0.43 -0.09 -19.91
C GLY A 575 -1.49 0.01 -20.99
N THR A 576 -2.54 0.75 -20.69
CA THR A 576 -3.63 1.05 -21.61
C THR A 576 -3.16 1.84 -22.86
N PRO A 577 -3.68 1.53 -24.07
CA PRO A 577 -3.32 2.24 -25.31
C PRO A 577 -4.23 3.44 -25.63
N VAL A 578 -5.26 3.72 -24.82
CA VAL A 578 -6.33 4.68 -25.14
C VAL A 578 -6.52 5.69 -24.01
N THR A 579 -7.19 6.80 -24.30
CA THR A 579 -7.67 7.74 -23.27
C THR A 579 -8.98 7.25 -22.68
N SER A 580 -9.29 7.67 -21.46
CA SER A 580 -10.61 7.50 -20.85
C SER A 580 -11.24 8.86 -20.56
N PRO A 581 -12.53 9.09 -20.86
CA PRO A 581 -13.22 10.31 -20.45
C PRO A 581 -13.58 10.29 -18.96
N TYR A 582 -13.48 9.15 -18.29
CA TYR A 582 -13.96 8.97 -16.93
C TYR A 582 -12.93 9.38 -15.89
N ARG A 583 -13.45 9.98 -14.84
CA ARG A 583 -12.69 10.46 -13.69
C ARG A 583 -13.03 9.59 -12.50
N VAL A 584 -12.02 8.89 -12.01
CA VAL A 584 -12.12 7.93 -10.91
C VAL A 584 -10.89 8.16 -10.05
N TYR A 585 -11.03 8.03 -8.73
CA TYR A 585 -9.88 7.97 -7.85
C TYR A 585 -9.00 6.78 -8.22
N THR A 586 -7.70 6.85 -7.91
CA THR A 586 -6.85 5.66 -7.98
C THR A 586 -7.49 4.51 -7.21
N LEU A 587 -7.53 3.33 -7.82
CA LEU A 587 -8.19 2.17 -7.24
C LEU A 587 -7.45 1.68 -5.99
N MET A 588 -6.15 2.01 -5.87
CA MET A 588 -5.35 1.76 -4.66
C MET A 588 -5.84 2.52 -3.42
N HIS A 589 -6.76 3.49 -3.58
CA HIS A 589 -7.43 4.20 -2.47
C HIS A 589 -8.85 3.69 -2.21
N ASP A 590 -9.30 2.62 -2.89
CA ASP A 590 -10.48 1.84 -2.52
C ASP A 590 -10.07 0.69 -1.57
N PRO A 591 -10.62 0.59 -0.35
CA PRO A 591 -10.18 -0.41 0.62
C PRO A 591 -10.34 -1.87 0.18
N VAL A 592 -11.41 -2.19 -0.54
CA VAL A 592 -11.66 -3.56 -1.02
C VAL A 592 -10.68 -3.91 -2.13
N TYR A 593 -10.46 -3.01 -3.08
CA TYR A 593 -9.49 -3.19 -4.15
C TYR A 593 -8.05 -3.26 -3.61
N ARG A 594 -7.67 -2.35 -2.72
CA ARG A 594 -6.30 -2.29 -2.21
C ARG A 594 -5.92 -3.51 -1.38
N THR A 595 -6.84 -4.02 -0.54
CA THR A 595 -6.62 -5.28 0.17
C THR A 595 -6.56 -6.45 -0.81
N ALA A 596 -7.29 -6.39 -1.93
CA ALA A 596 -7.17 -7.38 -3.00
C ALA A 596 -5.81 -7.43 -3.68
N ILE A 597 -5.14 -6.30 -3.86
CA ILE A 597 -3.75 -6.30 -4.37
C ILE A 597 -2.79 -7.00 -3.38
N ALA A 598 -3.06 -6.93 -2.07
CA ALA A 598 -2.28 -7.65 -1.07
C ALA A 598 -2.51 -9.17 -1.15
N TRP A 599 -3.77 -9.60 -1.30
CA TRP A 599 -4.09 -11.03 -1.33
C TRP A 599 -4.05 -11.67 -2.73
N GLN A 600 -3.87 -10.92 -3.82
CA GLN A 600 -3.90 -11.46 -5.19
C GLN A 600 -2.94 -12.65 -5.41
N ASN A 601 -1.78 -12.66 -4.74
CA ASN A 601 -0.79 -13.77 -4.82
C ASN A 601 -1.23 -15.06 -4.12
N THR A 602 -2.35 -15.03 -3.39
CA THR A 602 -2.72 -16.08 -2.45
C THR A 602 -3.31 -17.28 -3.17
N ALA A 603 -2.64 -18.43 -3.03
CA ALA A 603 -3.06 -19.74 -3.53
C ALA A 603 -3.51 -19.73 -4.99
N TYR A 604 -4.82 -19.77 -5.27
CA TYR A 604 -5.35 -19.59 -6.62
C TYR A 604 -5.83 -18.15 -6.77
N ASN A 605 -4.94 -17.31 -7.32
CA ASN A 605 -5.12 -15.87 -7.52
C ASN A 605 -6.52 -15.57 -8.06
N GLN A 606 -7.20 -14.57 -7.48
CA GLN A 606 -8.47 -14.03 -7.97
C GLN A 606 -8.27 -12.57 -8.39
N PRO A 607 -9.08 -12.04 -9.33
CA PRO A 607 -8.98 -10.64 -9.72
C PRO A 607 -9.40 -9.71 -8.57
N PRO A 608 -8.78 -8.52 -8.46
CA PRO A 608 -9.24 -7.50 -7.54
C PRO A 608 -10.59 -6.93 -7.98
N HIS A 609 -11.40 -6.52 -7.02
CA HIS A 609 -12.71 -5.91 -7.22
C HIS A 609 -12.80 -4.61 -6.42
N LEU A 610 -13.66 -3.69 -6.85
CA LEU A 610 -13.93 -2.46 -6.11
C LEU A 610 -14.99 -2.69 -5.04
N GLY A 611 -14.93 -1.92 -3.95
CA GLY A 611 -15.96 -1.89 -2.92
C GLY A 611 -17.24 -1.13 -3.32
N TYR A 612 -17.36 -0.77 -4.60
CA TYR A 612 -18.47 0.02 -5.13
C TYR A 612 -18.71 -0.28 -6.62
N TYR A 613 -19.95 -0.05 -7.09
CA TYR A 613 -20.27 -0.15 -8.51
C TYR A 613 -19.75 1.07 -9.31
N LEU A 614 -18.71 0.85 -10.11
CA LEU A 614 -17.98 1.91 -10.82
C LEU A 614 -18.89 2.82 -11.67
N PRO A 615 -19.85 2.31 -12.48
CA PRO A 615 -20.72 3.16 -13.28
C PRO A 615 -21.59 4.14 -12.50
N ASP A 616 -21.81 3.91 -11.20
CA ASP A 616 -22.50 4.85 -10.34
C ASP A 616 -21.56 5.84 -9.66
N ALA A 617 -20.40 5.35 -9.22
CA ALA A 617 -19.38 6.20 -8.62
C ALA A 617 -18.98 7.35 -9.55
N VAL A 618 -18.85 7.11 -10.87
CA VAL A 618 -18.49 8.17 -11.83
C VAL A 618 -19.61 9.20 -12.07
N LYS A 619 -20.87 8.86 -11.82
CA LYS A 619 -21.99 9.82 -11.93
C LYS A 619 -22.01 10.79 -10.77
N LYS A 620 -21.52 10.36 -9.60
CA LYS A 620 -21.45 11.15 -8.37
C LYS A 620 -20.21 10.78 -7.58
N LEU A 621 -19.07 11.27 -8.07
CA LEU A 621 -17.77 10.99 -7.46
C LEU A 621 -17.69 11.61 -6.07
N THR A 622 -17.49 10.75 -5.06
CA THR A 622 -17.26 11.11 -3.65
C THR A 622 -15.86 10.69 -3.26
N ALA A 623 -15.17 11.55 -2.50
CA ALA A 623 -13.87 11.19 -1.94
C ALA A 623 -14.00 9.93 -1.08
N PRO A 624 -13.06 8.97 -1.17
CA PRO A 624 -13.05 7.80 -0.31
C PRO A 624 -12.82 8.20 1.14
N GLU A 625 -13.41 7.47 2.08
CA GLU A 625 -13.29 7.74 3.52
C GLU A 625 -11.99 7.15 4.08
N ILE A 626 -10.87 7.81 3.74
CA ILE A 626 -9.52 7.33 4.04
C ILE A 626 -8.66 8.37 4.77
N GLN A 627 -7.68 7.87 5.52
CA GLN A 627 -6.62 8.64 6.15
C GLN A 627 -5.29 8.27 5.51
N ILE A 628 -4.64 9.25 4.89
CA ILE A 628 -3.32 9.06 4.31
C ILE A 628 -2.26 9.00 5.43
N VAL A 629 -1.41 7.97 5.41
CA VAL A 629 -0.30 7.78 6.37
C VAL A 629 1.06 7.97 5.72
N GLY A 630 2.07 8.28 6.53
CA GLY A 630 3.42 8.59 6.06
C GLY A 630 3.72 10.08 5.91
N GLU A 631 4.99 10.36 5.62
CA GLU A 631 5.46 11.73 5.38
C GLU A 631 4.86 12.29 4.08
N PRO A 632 4.61 13.60 3.97
CA PRO A 632 4.11 14.21 2.74
C PRO A 632 5.09 13.99 1.56
N ILE A 633 4.72 13.11 0.63
CA ILE A 633 5.49 12.74 -0.58
C ILE A 633 5.75 13.93 -1.51
N VAL A 634 4.82 14.89 -1.50
CA VAL A 634 5.03 16.16 -2.14
C VAL A 634 5.15 17.18 -1.05
N SER A 635 6.34 17.80 -0.99
CA SER A 635 6.42 19.15 -0.45
C SER A 635 5.41 19.99 -1.22
N VAL A 636 4.24 20.22 -0.64
CA VAL A 636 3.63 21.54 -0.75
C VAL A 636 4.81 22.50 -0.52
N PRO A 637 5.24 23.31 -1.50
CA PRO A 637 5.89 24.55 -1.11
C PRO A 637 4.85 25.17 -0.20
N ASP A 638 5.15 25.16 1.09
CA ASP A 638 4.33 25.79 2.11
C ASP A 638 3.88 27.12 1.50
N GLU A 639 2.57 27.29 1.26
CA GLU A 639 1.99 28.55 0.76
C GLU A 639 2.03 29.59 1.90
N THR A 640 3.20 29.74 2.52
CA THR A 640 3.70 30.96 3.14
C THR A 640 5.11 31.22 2.60
N ASP A 641 5.19 31.40 1.28
CA ASP A 641 6.33 32.07 0.62
C ASP A 641 6.29 33.57 1.00
N GLU A 642 6.37 33.87 2.32
CA GLU A 642 6.55 35.23 2.85
C GLU A 642 8.02 35.59 3.02
N TYR A 643 8.94 34.62 2.93
CA TYR A 643 10.36 34.90 3.02
C TYR A 643 10.98 35.01 1.62
N PRO A 644 11.37 36.21 1.16
CA PRO A 644 12.18 36.33 -0.05
C PRO A 644 13.49 35.54 0.13
N VAL A 645 13.96 34.92 -0.95
CA VAL A 645 15.29 34.27 -0.95
C VAL A 645 16.34 35.33 -0.67
N ILE A 646 17.00 35.25 0.49
CA ILE A 646 18.06 36.17 0.86
C ILE A 646 19.33 35.81 0.08
N LYS A 647 19.90 36.81 -0.58
CA LYS A 647 21.09 36.69 -1.46
C LYS A 647 22.16 37.75 -1.21
N ASP A 648 21.95 38.61 -0.22
CA ASP A 648 22.77 39.79 0.09
C ASP A 648 23.69 39.61 1.30
N GLY A 649 23.61 38.48 2.01
CA GLY A 649 24.58 38.08 3.03
C GLY A 649 25.63 37.09 2.50
N THR A 650 26.73 36.90 3.23
CA THR A 650 27.82 35.98 2.88
C THR A 650 28.33 35.24 4.12
N SER A 651 27.70 34.11 4.45
CA SER A 651 28.26 33.17 5.43
C SER A 651 28.97 32.04 4.71
N ALA A 652 30.30 32.04 4.72
CA ALA A 652 31.12 30.96 4.16
C ALA A 652 31.53 29.98 5.26
N LEU A 653 31.24 28.70 5.04
CA LEU A 653 31.56 27.60 5.94
C LEU A 653 32.65 26.71 5.34
N GLU A 654 33.65 26.39 6.15
CA GLU A 654 34.55 25.25 5.95
C GLU A 654 33.74 23.95 5.98
N ILE A 655 33.91 23.05 5.01
CA ILE A 655 33.12 21.80 4.95
C ILE A 655 33.94 20.54 4.68
N CYS A 656 35.27 20.58 4.74
CA CYS A 656 36.08 19.40 4.49
C CYS A 656 35.91 18.30 5.54
N LYS A 657 35.28 18.62 6.68
CA LYS A 657 34.98 17.69 7.78
C LYS A 657 33.47 17.59 8.04
N PRO A 658 32.74 16.72 7.32
CA PRO A 658 31.37 16.41 7.69
C PRO A 658 31.32 15.72 9.07
N VAL A 659 30.17 15.84 9.76
CA VAL A 659 29.92 15.14 11.03
C VAL A 659 29.70 13.64 10.86
N ASP A 660 29.30 13.23 9.66
CA ASP A 660 29.11 11.84 9.25
C ASP A 660 29.24 11.74 7.72
N GLY A 661 29.74 10.63 7.20
CA GLY A 661 29.98 10.50 5.77
C GLY A 661 30.63 9.18 5.35
N VAL A 662 30.44 8.86 4.06
CA VAL A 662 31.13 7.78 3.36
C VAL A 662 32.04 8.44 2.32
N GLY A 663 33.31 8.58 2.69
CA GLY A 663 34.34 9.31 1.95
C GLY A 663 35.62 9.39 2.77
N PHE A 664 36.57 10.21 2.31
CA PHE A 664 37.86 10.39 2.95
C PHE A 664 37.85 11.54 3.95
N GLU A 665 38.70 11.45 4.96
CA GLU A 665 39.02 12.60 5.82
C GLU A 665 39.52 13.78 4.99
N CYS A 666 39.28 15.01 5.46
CA CYS A 666 39.71 16.27 4.84
C CYS A 666 41.09 16.18 4.14
N GLN A 667 41.10 16.34 2.81
CA GLN A 667 42.27 16.17 1.96
C GLN A 667 42.80 17.50 1.42
N THR A 668 44.08 17.51 1.02
CA THR A 668 44.78 18.70 0.49
C THR A 668 45.64 18.40 -0.74
N ASP A 669 45.53 17.20 -1.32
CA ASP A 669 46.38 16.71 -2.42
C ASP A 669 46.00 17.28 -3.79
N ASN A 670 44.75 17.77 -3.95
CA ASN A 670 44.32 18.56 -5.09
C ASN A 670 44.28 20.07 -4.76
N ALA A 671 45.27 20.83 -5.23
CA ALA A 671 45.35 22.28 -5.01
C ALA A 671 44.15 23.06 -5.55
N GLY A 672 43.88 24.26 -5.01
CA GLY A 672 42.79 25.14 -5.46
C GLY A 672 41.56 25.20 -4.53
N PHE A 673 41.55 24.37 -3.49
CA PHE A 673 40.58 24.47 -2.39
C PHE A 673 40.79 25.76 -1.58
N GLU A 674 39.72 26.21 -0.94
CA GLU A 674 39.74 27.29 0.05
C GLU A 674 39.84 26.71 1.47
N GLN A 675 40.34 27.53 2.40
CA GLN A 675 40.45 27.16 3.82
C GLN A 675 41.40 25.96 4.07
N ASP A 676 40.93 24.93 4.77
CA ASP A 676 41.77 23.87 5.34
C ASP A 676 41.91 22.63 4.44
N GLY A 677 41.02 22.44 3.47
CA GLY A 677 41.01 21.29 2.58
C GLY A 677 39.70 21.11 1.83
N PHE A 678 39.45 19.90 1.32
CA PHE A 678 38.18 19.51 0.72
C PHE A 678 37.73 18.14 1.22
N TYR A 679 36.42 17.90 1.21
CA TYR A 679 35.85 16.59 1.42
C TYR A 679 35.80 15.83 0.10
N ASN A 680 36.29 14.60 0.11
CA ASN A 680 36.33 13.71 -1.04
C ASN A 680 35.44 12.50 -0.78
N PHE A 681 34.37 12.35 -1.55
CA PHE A 681 33.44 11.23 -1.40
C PHE A 681 34.04 9.94 -1.97
N ASP A 682 33.62 8.80 -1.45
CA ASP A 682 33.95 7.53 -2.09
C ASP A 682 33.39 7.49 -3.52
N ASN A 683 34.13 6.86 -4.43
CA ASN A 683 33.68 6.59 -5.80
C ASN A 683 32.65 5.44 -5.81
N SER A 684 31.47 5.69 -5.26
CA SER A 684 30.37 4.74 -5.17
C SER A 684 29.01 5.46 -5.17
N ILE A 685 27.98 4.79 -5.70
CA ILE A 685 26.60 5.25 -5.51
C ILE A 685 26.28 5.21 -4.02
N GLY A 686 25.65 6.27 -3.50
CA GLY A 686 25.27 6.35 -2.10
C GLY A 686 26.38 6.84 -1.16
N SER A 687 27.59 7.16 -1.66
CA SER A 687 28.58 7.89 -0.86
C SER A 687 28.03 9.27 -0.46
N TYR A 688 28.30 9.72 0.77
CA TYR A 688 27.63 10.91 1.30
C TYR A 688 28.49 11.71 2.29
N GLY A 689 28.03 12.91 2.60
CA GLY A 689 28.56 13.78 3.64
C GLY A 689 27.42 14.53 4.31
N VAL A 690 27.47 14.65 5.64
CA VAL A 690 26.48 15.32 6.49
C VAL A 690 27.15 16.46 7.23
N TRP A 691 26.54 17.64 7.20
CA TRP A 691 26.97 18.82 7.96
C TRP A 691 25.85 19.32 8.84
N GLU A 692 26.21 19.78 10.03
CA GLU A 692 25.28 20.44 10.93
C GLU A 692 25.61 21.93 10.95
N ILE A 693 24.61 22.77 10.71
CA ILE A 693 24.76 24.23 10.68
C ILE A 693 23.77 24.88 11.63
N TYR A 694 24.14 26.04 12.15
CA TYR A 694 23.25 26.93 12.89
C TYR A 694 22.71 28.00 11.94
N SER A 695 21.40 28.24 11.97
CA SER A 695 20.78 29.44 11.39
C SER A 695 20.23 30.32 12.51
N PRO A 696 20.42 31.65 12.47
CA PRO A 696 19.90 32.55 13.50
C PRO A 696 18.38 32.71 13.43
N GLN A 697 17.75 32.35 12.29
CA GLN A 697 16.32 32.50 12.06
C GLN A 697 15.80 31.46 11.05
N ASP A 698 14.49 31.29 11.01
CA ASP A 698 13.80 30.61 9.91
C ASP A 698 14.00 31.43 8.64
N VAL A 699 14.56 30.84 7.58
CA VAL A 699 14.84 31.56 6.34
C VAL A 699 14.92 30.66 5.11
N LYS A 700 14.61 31.24 3.95
CA LYS A 700 14.99 30.72 2.63
C LYS A 700 16.22 31.50 2.12
N THR A 701 17.30 30.79 1.81
CA THR A 701 18.55 31.41 1.34
C THR A 701 19.16 30.60 0.20
N THR A 702 20.03 31.23 -0.60
CA THR A 702 20.81 30.52 -1.62
C THR A 702 22.03 29.88 -0.97
N LEU A 703 22.15 28.56 -1.06
CA LEU A 703 23.37 27.80 -0.79
C LEU A 703 24.21 27.74 -2.07
N THR A 704 25.45 28.18 -1.99
CA THR A 704 26.47 28.05 -3.03
C THR A 704 27.46 26.99 -2.58
N ILE A 705 27.64 25.95 -3.39
CA ILE A 705 28.57 24.86 -3.14
C ILE A 705 29.75 25.05 -4.07
N ARG A 706 30.94 25.24 -3.50
CA ARG A 706 32.20 25.28 -4.24
C ARG A 706 32.77 23.87 -4.35
N PHE A 707 33.11 23.46 -5.56
CA PHE A 707 33.48 22.08 -5.87
C PHE A 707 34.50 21.97 -7.00
N ALA A 708 35.25 20.86 -7.04
CA ALA A 708 36.09 20.46 -8.16
C ALA A 708 35.72 19.04 -8.63
N ASN A 709 35.47 18.88 -9.93
CA ASN A 709 35.22 17.58 -10.55
C ASN A 709 36.23 17.37 -11.68
N GLY A 710 37.22 16.50 -11.45
CA GLY A 710 38.20 16.14 -12.49
C GLY A 710 37.89 14.84 -13.23
N GLY A 711 36.67 14.31 -13.10
CA GLY A 711 36.16 13.22 -13.94
C GLY A 711 35.78 13.68 -15.35
N ASN A 712 35.23 12.77 -16.15
CA ASN A 712 34.76 13.05 -17.52
C ASN A 712 33.22 13.19 -17.62
N SER A 713 32.51 13.06 -16.50
CA SER A 713 31.05 12.99 -16.37
C SER A 713 30.58 13.84 -15.18
N ASN A 714 29.31 14.26 -15.20
CA ASN A 714 28.72 14.94 -14.04
C ASN A 714 28.69 13.99 -12.84
N ARG A 715 29.10 14.47 -11.67
CA ARG A 715 29.03 13.72 -10.40
C ARG A 715 27.81 14.14 -9.59
N ASN A 716 26.62 13.81 -10.11
CA ASN A 716 25.36 14.26 -9.54
C ASN A 716 25.15 13.78 -8.10
N MET A 717 24.57 14.64 -7.26
CA MET A 717 24.22 14.29 -5.88
C MET A 717 22.84 14.82 -5.49
N THR A 718 22.10 14.06 -4.69
CA THR A 718 20.89 14.57 -4.02
C THR A 718 21.29 15.40 -2.81
N LEU A 719 20.75 16.62 -2.68
CA LEU A 719 20.88 17.45 -1.49
C LEU A 719 19.62 17.29 -0.62
N THR A 720 19.78 17.03 0.68
CA THR A 720 18.68 17.12 1.65
C THR A 720 19.00 18.11 2.76
N VAL A 721 17.97 18.80 3.25
CA VAL A 721 18.03 19.75 4.37
C VAL A 721 16.98 19.34 5.40
N ASN A 722 17.42 19.04 6.63
CA ASN A 722 16.58 18.50 7.70
C ASN A 722 15.76 17.26 7.27
N GLY A 723 16.37 16.38 6.47
CA GLY A 723 15.73 15.17 5.94
C GLY A 723 14.87 15.38 4.70
N LYS A 724 14.60 16.64 4.29
CA LYS A 724 13.79 16.96 3.10
C LYS A 724 14.67 17.20 1.88
N SER A 725 14.32 16.63 0.73
CA SER A 725 15.05 16.88 -0.52
C SER A 725 14.98 18.36 -0.94
N ALA A 726 16.14 18.92 -1.28
CA ALA A 726 16.30 20.22 -1.92
C ALA A 726 16.60 20.08 -3.43
N GLY A 727 16.48 18.87 -3.97
CA GLY A 727 16.70 18.54 -5.38
C GLY A 727 18.05 17.86 -5.66
N THR A 728 18.26 17.53 -6.93
CA THR A 728 19.53 16.99 -7.44
C THR A 728 20.45 18.14 -7.85
N VAL A 729 21.68 18.11 -7.36
CA VAL A 729 22.74 19.04 -7.68
C VAL A 729 23.66 18.41 -8.71
N GLU A 730 23.83 19.08 -9.85
CA GLU A 730 24.71 18.63 -10.93
C GLU A 730 26.10 19.24 -10.79
N PHE A 731 27.11 18.40 -10.66
CA PHE A 731 28.50 18.81 -10.50
C PHE A 731 29.28 18.51 -11.78
N VAL A 732 29.38 19.50 -12.66
CA VAL A 732 29.94 19.35 -14.02
C VAL A 732 31.48 19.20 -14.01
N PRO A 733 32.09 18.47 -14.97
CA PRO A 733 33.55 18.37 -15.12
C PRO A 733 34.26 19.71 -15.34
N GLY A 734 35.41 19.90 -14.68
CA GLY A 734 36.25 21.10 -14.81
C GLY A 734 37.74 20.92 -14.44
N GLY A 735 38.11 19.80 -13.83
CA GLY A 735 39.48 19.47 -13.37
C GLY A 735 39.59 19.40 -11.85
N TRP A 736 40.46 18.53 -11.32
CA TRP A 736 40.61 18.33 -9.87
C TRP A 736 41.23 19.52 -9.13
N THR A 737 41.90 20.43 -9.86
CA THR A 737 42.50 21.65 -9.30
C THR A 737 41.77 22.93 -9.71
N THR A 738 40.61 22.79 -10.37
CA THR A 738 39.78 23.89 -10.84
C THR A 738 38.44 23.85 -10.11
N TYR A 739 38.27 24.74 -9.14
CA TYR A 739 37.02 24.82 -8.39
C TYR A 739 36.05 25.79 -9.05
N THR A 740 34.78 25.40 -9.09
CA THR A 740 33.65 26.19 -9.59
C THR A 740 32.50 26.11 -8.58
N GLU A 741 31.46 26.90 -8.80
CA GLU A 741 30.31 26.99 -7.90
C GLU A 741 29.03 26.46 -8.55
N VAL A 742 28.17 25.87 -7.73
CA VAL A 742 26.77 25.56 -8.06
C VAL A 742 25.86 26.14 -6.99
N THR A 743 24.68 26.65 -7.36
CA THR A 743 23.75 27.28 -6.43
C THR A 743 22.45 26.51 -6.31
N VAL A 744 21.92 26.40 -5.10
CA VAL A 744 20.66 25.74 -4.76
C VAL A 744 19.93 26.58 -3.72
N ASN A 745 18.62 26.75 -3.83
CA ASN A 745 17.85 27.43 -2.79
C ASN A 745 17.47 26.43 -1.69
N VAL A 746 17.74 26.78 -0.43
CA VAL A 746 17.47 25.92 0.73
C VAL A 746 16.64 26.68 1.76
N ALA A 747 15.82 25.93 2.51
CA ALA A 747 15.05 26.45 3.63
C ALA A 747 15.67 25.97 4.95
N LEU A 748 16.07 26.91 5.80
CA LEU A 748 16.65 26.66 7.12
C LEU A 748 15.66 27.06 8.22
N LYS A 749 15.69 26.34 9.33
CA LYS A 749 15.00 26.69 10.57
C LYS A 749 15.95 27.39 11.54
N ALA A 750 15.44 28.28 12.38
CA ALA A 750 16.22 28.87 13.46
C ALA A 750 16.79 27.75 14.34
N GLY A 751 18.08 27.84 14.69
CA GLY A 751 18.78 26.78 15.40
C GLY A 751 19.49 25.81 14.48
N LYS A 752 19.62 24.56 14.94
CA LYS A 752 20.36 23.51 14.25
C LYS A 752 19.62 23.03 12.99
N ASN A 753 20.34 22.93 11.89
CA ASN A 753 19.91 22.31 10.65
C ASN A 753 20.94 21.26 10.20
N THR A 754 20.47 20.23 9.49
CA THR A 754 21.32 19.19 8.91
C THR A 754 21.29 19.28 7.39
N LEU A 755 22.45 19.30 6.74
CA LEU A 755 22.59 19.21 5.29
C LEU A 755 23.27 17.90 4.92
N LYS A 756 22.73 17.18 3.94
CA LYS A 756 23.35 15.95 3.42
C LYS A 756 23.44 15.98 1.90
N LEU A 757 24.63 15.72 1.37
CA LEU A 757 24.86 15.42 -0.04
C LEU A 757 25.06 13.91 -0.20
N SER A 758 24.33 13.27 -1.11
CA SER A 758 24.42 11.82 -1.39
C SER A 758 24.61 11.56 -2.87
N SER A 759 25.65 10.82 -3.26
CA SER A 759 25.97 10.55 -4.65
C SER A 759 24.94 9.65 -5.30
N THR A 760 24.54 10.01 -6.52
CA THR A 760 23.66 9.20 -7.38
C THR A 760 24.45 8.55 -8.53
N THR A 761 25.77 8.57 -8.48
CA THR A 761 26.64 8.09 -9.57
C THR A 761 27.69 7.11 -9.06
N SER A 762 28.06 6.14 -9.89
CA SER A 762 29.11 5.16 -9.54
C SER A 762 30.48 5.79 -9.35
N ASP A 763 30.67 7.00 -9.89
CA ASP A 763 31.91 7.77 -9.72
C ASP A 763 31.92 8.54 -8.39
N GLY A 764 30.90 8.47 -7.54
CA GLY A 764 30.86 9.22 -6.27
C GLY A 764 30.52 10.69 -6.43
N GLY A 765 30.85 11.51 -5.43
CA GLY A 765 30.69 12.97 -5.43
C GLY A 765 31.94 13.72 -5.91
N PRO A 766 31.86 15.03 -6.23
CA PRO A 766 33.03 15.86 -6.50
C PRO A 766 33.82 16.16 -5.22
N ASN A 767 35.00 16.79 -5.33
CA ASN A 767 35.63 17.41 -4.16
C ASN A 767 34.83 18.67 -3.78
N VAL A 768 34.45 18.82 -2.51
CA VAL A 768 33.72 20.01 -2.02
C VAL A 768 34.49 20.66 -0.86
N ASP A 769 34.63 21.98 -0.87
CA ASP A 769 35.48 22.69 0.10
C ASP A 769 34.78 23.81 0.87
N THR A 770 33.83 24.51 0.26
CA THR A 770 33.12 25.62 0.91
C THR A 770 31.61 25.60 0.61
N PHE A 771 30.81 25.85 1.65
CA PHE A 771 29.40 26.25 1.52
C PHE A 771 29.25 27.73 1.82
N THR A 772 28.70 28.51 0.87
CA THR A 772 28.39 29.92 1.08
C THR A 772 26.89 30.13 1.05
N PHE A 773 26.33 30.70 2.12
CA PHE A 773 24.92 31.04 2.19
C PHE A 773 24.71 32.53 1.90
N GLY A 774 23.67 32.84 1.14
CA GLY A 774 23.22 34.19 0.81
C GLY A 774 22.67 34.98 2.00
N MET A 775 22.96 34.57 3.23
CA MET A 775 22.55 35.17 4.50
C MET A 775 23.77 35.24 5.43
N ASP A 776 23.88 36.30 6.22
CA ASP A 776 24.86 36.43 7.31
C ASP A 776 24.43 35.66 8.57
N GLY A 777 25.41 35.19 9.34
CA GLY A 777 25.20 34.56 10.65
C GLY A 777 24.91 33.06 10.62
N ILE A 778 25.01 32.42 9.45
CA ILE A 778 25.00 30.97 9.35
C ILE A 778 26.40 30.46 9.69
N GLU A 779 26.50 29.45 10.54
CA GLU A 779 27.76 28.96 11.07
C GLU A 779 27.72 27.43 11.20
N LEU A 780 28.87 26.75 11.23
CA LEU A 780 28.90 25.33 11.62
C LEU A 780 28.37 25.15 13.04
N TYR A 781 27.53 24.14 13.23
CA TYR A 781 26.92 23.85 14.53
C TYR A 781 27.93 23.15 15.43
N ASN A 782 28.50 23.91 16.36
CA ASN A 782 29.29 23.38 17.47
C ASN A 782 28.40 23.40 18.72
N ASN A 783 28.27 22.27 19.42
CA ASN A 783 27.43 22.01 20.62
C ASN A 783 27.54 23.03 21.80
N GLN A 784 28.21 24.16 21.62
CA GLN A 784 28.38 25.27 22.55
C GLN A 784 27.65 26.58 22.14
N LYS A 785 27.06 26.67 20.93
CA LYS A 785 26.40 27.89 20.41
C LYS A 785 24.89 28.00 20.71
N VAL A 786 24.48 27.67 21.93
CA VAL A 786 23.18 28.12 22.47
C VAL A 786 23.47 29.22 23.49
N PRO A 787 23.27 30.51 23.17
CA PRO A 787 23.06 31.49 24.22
C PRO A 787 21.73 31.11 24.88
N GLU A 788 21.78 30.72 26.15
CA GLU A 788 20.57 30.71 26.97
C GLU A 788 19.93 32.11 26.90
N PRO A 789 18.61 32.22 26.70
CA PRO A 789 17.92 33.47 26.98
C PRO A 789 18.10 33.74 28.48
N THR A 790 18.87 34.77 28.79
CA THR A 790 19.01 35.27 30.16
C THR A 790 17.73 36.02 30.53
N ASP A 791 16.85 35.37 31.28
CA ASP A 791 15.83 36.02 32.11
C ASP A 791 16.03 35.59 33.58
N PRO A 792 16.43 36.49 34.49
CA PRO A 792 16.91 36.13 35.84
C PRO A 792 15.83 35.78 36.88
N GLU A 793 14.61 35.39 36.51
CA GLU A 793 13.53 35.15 37.50
C GLU A 793 12.66 33.88 37.27
N ASN A 794 13.23 32.66 37.31
CA ASN A 794 12.62 31.46 37.93
C ASN A 794 13.39 30.15 37.59
N PRO A 795 13.89 29.37 38.58
CA PRO A 795 14.40 28.04 38.33
C PRO A 795 13.27 27.01 38.49
N GLY A 796 12.63 26.62 37.39
CA GLY A 796 11.59 25.60 37.36
C GLY A 796 11.89 24.53 36.32
N THR A 797 12.34 23.37 36.76
CA THR A 797 12.55 22.16 35.96
C THR A 797 11.35 21.80 35.08
N VAL A 798 11.56 21.64 33.76
CA VAL A 798 10.59 21.04 32.84
C VAL A 798 11.25 19.91 32.07
N LEU A 799 10.60 18.74 32.13
CA LEU A 799 10.96 17.51 31.42
C LEU A 799 10.90 17.71 29.90
N ALA A 800 11.81 17.05 29.18
CA ALA A 800 11.92 17.11 27.72
C ALA A 800 10.59 16.75 27.01
N PRO A 801 10.23 17.41 25.88
CA PRO A 801 9.05 17.06 25.11
C PRO A 801 9.27 15.78 24.30
N VAL A 802 8.32 14.84 24.40
CA VAL A 802 8.15 13.72 23.46
C VAL A 802 7.29 14.24 22.28
N PRO A 803 7.66 14.05 21.00
CA PRO A 803 6.87 14.52 19.87
C PRO A 803 5.53 13.76 19.75
N PHE A 804 4.44 14.49 19.46
CA PHE A 804 3.13 13.94 19.09
C PHE A 804 2.49 14.84 18.02
N ALA A 805 1.67 14.26 17.15
CA ALA A 805 1.07 14.89 15.95
C ALA A 805 0.17 16.11 16.25
N ALA A 806 0.27 17.15 15.42
CA ALA A 806 -0.53 18.36 15.48
C ALA A 806 -1.89 18.19 14.78
N GLY A 807 -2.98 18.68 15.39
CA GLY A 807 -4.28 18.79 14.68
C GLY A 807 -5.50 19.12 15.55
N VAL A 808 -5.53 18.75 16.82
CA VAL A 808 -6.69 19.01 17.69
C VAL A 808 -6.28 19.81 18.92
N ASN A 809 -6.85 21.01 19.08
CA ASN A 809 -6.80 21.73 20.34
C ASN A 809 -7.56 20.91 21.40
N ALA A 810 -6.83 20.33 22.35
CA ALA A 810 -7.40 19.41 23.32
C ALA A 810 -6.89 19.73 24.72
N TYR A 811 -7.79 19.66 25.70
CA TYR A 811 -7.44 19.81 27.11
C TYR A 811 -7.98 18.63 27.90
N ASN A 812 -7.08 17.87 28.52
CA ASN A 812 -7.46 16.77 29.39
C ASN A 812 -7.50 17.24 30.85
N PRO A 813 -8.68 17.39 31.45
CA PRO A 813 -8.81 17.91 32.81
C PRO A 813 -8.32 16.94 33.88
N ASN A 814 -8.09 15.65 33.54
CA ASN A 814 -7.52 14.64 34.45
C ASN A 814 -6.00 14.73 34.57
N THR A 815 -5.33 15.17 33.52
CA THR A 815 -3.86 15.28 33.50
C THR A 815 -3.37 16.73 33.50
N GLY A 816 -4.27 17.70 33.33
CA GLY A 816 -3.94 19.12 33.18
C GLY A 816 -3.26 19.45 31.85
N ILE A 817 -3.16 18.50 30.93
CA ILE A 817 -2.42 18.70 29.68
C ILE A 817 -3.29 19.49 28.69
N LEU A 818 -2.82 20.68 28.32
CA LEU A 818 -3.31 21.47 27.20
C LEU A 818 -2.42 21.24 26.00
N ARG A 819 -3.00 20.82 24.88
CA ARG A 819 -2.35 20.76 23.57
C ARG A 819 -3.00 21.80 22.68
N THR A 820 -2.19 22.72 22.16
CA THR A 820 -2.68 23.73 21.23
C THR A 820 -1.71 23.99 20.11
N ASN A 821 -2.21 24.23 18.90
CA ASN A 821 -1.39 24.53 17.72
C ASN A 821 -0.98 26.00 17.63
N LEU A 822 -1.43 26.86 18.54
CA LEU A 822 -1.11 28.28 18.58
C LEU A 822 -0.53 28.63 19.95
N SER A 823 0.46 29.51 19.97
CA SER A 823 0.88 30.15 21.21
C SER A 823 -0.12 31.26 21.57
N GLY A 824 -0.30 31.51 22.86
CA GLY A 824 -1.25 32.53 23.29
C GLY A 824 -1.53 32.51 24.78
N TYR A 825 -2.44 33.39 25.19
CA TYR A 825 -2.96 33.41 26.55
C TYR A 825 -4.15 32.46 26.66
N ALA A 826 -3.96 31.37 27.39
CA ALA A 826 -4.97 30.36 27.64
C ALA A 826 -5.73 30.68 28.93
N GLU A 827 -7.06 30.60 28.88
CA GLU A 827 -7.96 30.73 30.03
C GLU A 827 -8.80 29.45 30.14
N VAL A 828 -8.69 28.74 31.26
CA VAL A 828 -9.44 27.53 31.58
C VAL A 828 -10.55 27.89 32.56
N ARG A 829 -11.81 27.61 32.22
CA ARG A 829 -12.99 27.83 33.08
C ARG A 829 -13.71 26.52 33.37
N ILE A 830 -14.11 26.32 34.62
CA ILE A 830 -14.76 25.11 35.13
C ILE A 830 -16.20 25.45 35.51
N TYR A 831 -17.15 24.72 34.97
CA TYR A 831 -18.58 24.90 35.19
C TYR A 831 -19.17 23.70 35.93
N ASP A 832 -20.03 23.94 36.92
CA ASP A 832 -20.87 22.89 37.48
C ASP A 832 -22.00 22.48 36.51
N MET A 833 -22.76 21.43 36.84
CA MET A 833 -23.88 20.97 36.00
C MET A 833 -25.06 21.95 35.93
N ARG A 834 -25.05 23.04 36.71
CA ARG A 834 -26.03 24.14 36.64
C ARG A 834 -25.54 25.28 35.74
N GLY A 835 -24.33 25.15 35.19
CA GLY A 835 -23.70 26.13 34.30
C GLY A 835 -23.03 27.31 35.03
N GLN A 836 -22.82 27.22 36.35
CA GLN A 836 -22.12 28.26 37.12
C GLN A 836 -20.60 28.01 37.09
N ILE A 837 -19.80 29.07 36.93
CA ILE A 837 -18.34 28.97 37.01
C ILE A 837 -17.97 28.75 38.48
N VAL A 838 -17.30 27.64 38.74
CA VAL A 838 -16.84 27.23 40.08
C VAL A 838 -15.32 27.25 40.23
N GLY A 839 -14.59 27.51 39.14
CA GLY A 839 -13.13 27.70 39.15
C GLY A 839 -12.60 28.20 37.81
N SER A 840 -11.46 28.89 37.82
CA SER A 840 -10.77 29.36 36.62
C SER A 840 -9.27 29.54 36.83
N MET A 841 -8.50 29.46 35.76
CA MET A 841 -7.06 29.77 35.73
C MET A 841 -6.64 30.27 34.35
N ASP A 842 -5.52 30.99 34.29
CA ASP A 842 -4.97 31.55 33.06
C ASP A 842 -3.44 31.47 33.02
N ALA A 843 -2.88 31.35 31.81
CA ALA A 843 -1.43 31.28 31.57
C ALA A 843 -1.07 31.60 30.12
N LYS A 844 0.14 32.13 29.88
CA LYS A 844 0.73 32.14 28.53
C LYS A 844 1.27 30.74 28.21
N VAL A 845 0.87 30.20 27.08
CA VAL A 845 1.26 28.86 26.61
C VAL A 845 1.87 28.94 25.21
N PRO A 846 2.96 28.20 24.92
CA PRO A 846 3.45 28.03 23.55
C PRO A 846 2.50 27.13 22.74
N ALA A 847 2.65 27.17 21.42
CA ALA A 847 2.13 26.10 20.58
C ALA A 847 2.84 24.78 20.96
N GLY A 848 2.10 23.69 21.03
CA GLY A 848 2.54 22.39 21.54
C GLY A 848 1.80 21.99 22.81
N GLN A 849 2.50 21.31 23.70
CA GLN A 849 1.94 20.80 24.96
C GLN A 849 2.34 21.71 26.13
N SER A 850 1.36 22.11 26.93
CA SER A 850 1.53 22.81 28.20
C SER A 850 0.78 22.09 29.32
N VAL A 851 1.24 22.22 30.56
CA VAL A 851 0.55 21.65 31.73
C VAL A 851 -0.12 22.77 32.51
N LEU A 852 -1.45 22.74 32.53
CA LEU A 852 -2.33 23.65 33.26
C LEU A 852 -3.21 22.81 34.21
N ASN A 853 -2.77 22.63 35.45
CA ASN A 853 -3.45 21.75 36.41
C ASN A 853 -4.64 22.44 37.09
N ILE A 854 -5.77 21.73 37.15
CA ILE A 854 -6.94 22.13 37.95
C ILE A 854 -6.70 21.72 39.40
N ASP A 855 -6.80 22.67 40.33
CA ASP A 855 -6.84 22.37 41.76
C ASP A 855 -8.21 21.77 42.14
N ARG A 856 -8.25 20.43 42.20
CA ARG A 856 -9.47 19.65 42.40
C ARG A 856 -9.91 19.63 43.86
N ASP A 857 -9.01 19.90 44.79
CA ASP A 857 -9.30 19.86 46.23
C ASP A 857 -10.20 21.03 46.65
N LEU A 858 -10.27 22.07 45.83
CA LEU A 858 -11.13 23.23 46.01
C LEU A 858 -12.53 23.08 45.36
N LEU A 859 -12.78 21.98 44.64
CA LEU A 859 -14.06 21.72 43.98
C LEU A 859 -14.89 20.69 44.78
N PRO A 860 -16.20 20.91 44.99
CA PRO A 860 -17.08 19.90 45.57
C PRO A 860 -17.11 18.59 44.77
N LYS A 861 -17.59 17.49 45.36
CA LYS A 861 -17.86 16.26 44.61
C LYS A 861 -18.98 16.49 43.60
N GLY A 862 -18.80 16.06 42.35
CA GLY A 862 -19.75 16.31 41.26
C GLY A 862 -19.16 16.15 39.85
N ASN A 863 -19.98 16.40 38.83
CA ASN A 863 -19.58 16.43 37.43
C ASN A 863 -19.34 17.87 36.99
N TYR A 864 -18.30 18.08 36.20
CA TYR A 864 -17.87 19.40 35.75
C TYR A 864 -17.61 19.42 34.24
N VAL A 865 -17.90 20.56 33.63
CA VAL A 865 -17.53 20.87 32.24
C VAL A 865 -16.40 21.88 32.27
N VAL A 866 -15.34 21.61 31.52
CA VAL A 866 -14.20 22.52 31.36
C VAL A 866 -14.21 23.11 29.97
N LYS A 867 -13.99 24.42 29.90
CA LYS A 867 -13.87 25.17 28.66
C LYS A 867 -12.53 25.89 28.65
N VAL A 868 -11.72 25.64 27.62
CA VAL A 868 -10.45 26.32 27.41
C VAL A 868 -10.59 27.30 26.28
N MET A 869 -10.16 28.54 26.53
CA MET A 869 -10.09 29.59 25.55
C MET A 869 -8.64 29.97 25.33
N LEU A 870 -8.24 30.24 24.10
CA LEU A 870 -6.93 30.75 23.74
C LEU A 870 -7.12 32.05 22.98
N ASN A 871 -6.48 33.12 23.44
CA ASN A 871 -6.61 34.47 22.87
C ASN A 871 -8.09 34.89 22.70
N GLY A 872 -8.94 34.54 23.67
CA GLY A 872 -10.38 34.87 23.67
C GLY A 872 -11.29 33.97 22.83
N LYS A 873 -10.75 32.97 22.11
CA LYS A 873 -11.55 31.99 21.34
C LYS A 873 -11.59 30.64 22.05
N THR A 874 -12.75 29.98 22.07
CA THR A 874 -12.85 28.63 22.68
C THR A 874 -12.15 27.61 21.78
N ILE A 875 -11.16 26.91 22.33
CA ILE A 875 -10.38 25.94 21.58
C ILE A 875 -10.61 24.50 22.04
N ALA A 876 -11.07 24.28 23.27
CA ALA A 876 -11.38 22.94 23.77
C ALA A 876 -12.56 22.97 24.75
N LYS A 877 -13.35 21.89 24.75
CA LYS A 877 -14.36 21.59 25.76
C LYS A 877 -14.20 20.13 26.19
N SER A 878 -14.18 19.89 27.49
CA SER A 878 -14.06 18.55 28.07
C SER A 878 -14.89 18.45 29.35
N SER A 879 -15.00 17.27 29.93
CA SER A 879 -15.70 17.06 31.20
C SER A 879 -14.94 16.10 32.11
N PHE A 880 -15.16 16.20 33.42
CA PHE A 880 -14.63 15.25 34.40
C PHE A 880 -15.54 15.14 35.63
N SER A 881 -15.35 14.09 36.42
CA SER A 881 -16.12 13.79 37.61
C SER A 881 -15.20 13.67 38.83
N LEU A 882 -15.58 14.31 39.93
CA LEU A 882 -14.97 14.12 41.25
C LEU A 882 -15.91 13.28 42.12
N LYS A 883 -15.46 12.07 42.49
CA LYS A 883 -16.24 11.08 43.24
C LYS A 883 -16.19 11.30 44.75
#